data_AF-A0A2E7TBC9-F1
#
_entry.id   AF-A0A2E7TBC9-F1
#
_cell.length_a   1.000
_cell.length_b   1.000
_cell.length_c   1.000
_cell.angle_alpha   90.00
_cell.angle_beta   90.00
_cell.angle_gamma   90.00
#
_symmetry.space_group_name_H-M   'P 1'
#
loop_
_entity.id
_entity.type
_entity.pdbx_description
1 polymer ?
#
loop_
_entity_poly.entity_id
_entity_poly.type
_entity_poly.pdbx_seq_one_letter_code
_entity_poly.pdbx_strand_id
1 'polypeptide(L)'
;MNKTLLTEGGVAGHLAHLYDNRGLTYNKIAKILSMASNGELQGTEKTDGVNIYLGFNGGVPKFARNKGDMQVGGRDLQFLQAREFAGGEGVKKVYLDAFDSWSMALAALSPEEKRQIFGENGEIFYNTEIMGPGATNVINYDINVMTIHRGGHKIYNTETDRVEGTDAADGAAVLDAALDRVEQEVEGRRFSIQRTAVVKLKALDTDHDLDITLQRIQKAGLVPGMTIEEYLEQRLLQSSFLEHYDPAIRQDVIDRILKKTGPGGEKVYKDLSSIYSGYSLQKPQRAEIKDFVNKSAAIISQAIFPIEDAIHDFAVEMLKGLESTYILDNAKELGRLKGEVKKAVKAIQSYTGPGREEAQSVLLKQLSKIKHLDNISAPAEGFVFEFEGQMYKFTGNFAPVNQILGLFRYGRGSVPAISAGEEAPAHRDDAAEATSPALDFSQYDSIALIPGGFKPPHRGHLDLVKNAANLADMVFVFTGTKPRAMGDKQVTLELSQQIWGLYLEDAGIADSVTFIPVEGNPMKVAYQVLEHETVPGQTVAMAASSKDAGRFTSEIQDKYAPEGVTVEPLVVGATKHSVSGEELSATFMREFIKSGNFEEFKEYIPLASQDRAAEIWGLLGGHYSAVNPISETIINLVEEVMDEMYTTGMRSYKHNGIDMRTADNRKKNEAGALCGQDPDCDPEEMRRLVKPDENLEEISSVGGGAVEVGTYAAPASIPGGRRDAECDENDPACEEDKRTRSTDGLIGNGPSTVENLEENILNYIIRMG
;
A
#
# COMPACT_ATOMS: atom_id res chain seq x y z
N MET A 1 25.46 0.83 23.01
CA MET A 1 25.41 1.56 21.72
C MET A 1 23.97 2.02 21.54
N ASN A 2 23.71 3.31 21.31
CA ASN A 2 22.35 3.78 21.08
C ASN A 2 21.89 3.32 19.69
N LYS A 3 20.72 2.69 19.60
CA LYS A 3 20.09 2.36 18.32
C LYS A 3 19.47 3.63 17.72
N THR A 4 20.06 4.14 16.66
CA THR A 4 19.50 5.24 15.88
C THR A 4 18.56 4.70 14.81
N LEU A 5 17.30 4.50 15.16
CA LEU A 5 16.23 4.31 14.17
C LEU A 5 16.05 5.61 13.39
N LEU A 6 15.95 5.52 12.06
CA LEU A 6 15.77 6.66 11.17
C LEU A 6 14.33 6.73 10.68
N THR A 7 13.67 7.85 10.95
CA THR A 7 12.37 8.24 10.41
C THR A 7 12.53 8.81 8.99
N GLU A 8 11.55 8.60 8.12
CA GLU A 8 11.65 8.79 6.66
C GLU A 8 11.48 10.27 6.21
N GLY A 9 12.12 11.21 6.92
CA GLY A 9 12.17 12.62 6.56
C GLY A 9 13.17 12.92 5.43
N GLY A 10 12.76 12.70 4.18
CA GLY A 10 13.58 12.93 2.99
C GLY A 10 13.92 14.42 2.73
N VAL A 11 15.16 14.70 2.30
CA VAL A 11 15.62 16.06 1.92
C VAL A 11 14.82 16.69 0.76
N ALA A 12 14.26 15.88 -0.14
CA ALA A 12 13.64 16.37 -1.37
C ALA A 12 12.45 17.32 -1.16
N GLY A 13 11.80 17.26 0.01
CA GLY A 13 10.58 18.02 0.29
C GLY A 13 9.36 17.49 -0.46
N HIS A 14 8.19 18.05 -0.18
CA HIS A 14 6.97 17.67 -0.88
C HIS A 14 6.88 18.37 -2.23
N LEU A 15 6.91 17.63 -3.34
CA LEU A 15 6.57 18.17 -4.67
C LEU A 15 5.14 18.72 -4.64
N ALA A 16 4.94 19.99 -4.96
CA ALA A 16 3.65 20.66 -4.82
C ALA A 16 2.69 20.33 -5.97
N HIS A 17 1.39 20.18 -5.67
CA HIS A 17 0.36 20.45 -6.67
C HIS A 17 0.19 21.96 -6.88
N LEU A 18 -0.46 22.35 -7.98
CA LEU A 18 -0.72 23.77 -8.26
C LEU A 18 -1.52 24.47 -7.15
N TYR A 19 -2.46 23.76 -6.52
CA TYR A 19 -3.29 24.26 -5.42
C TYR A 19 -2.57 24.28 -4.05
N ASP A 20 -1.41 23.63 -3.92
CA ASP A 20 -0.61 23.67 -2.68
C ASP A 20 0.23 24.95 -2.60
N ASN A 21 0.65 25.52 -3.74
CA ASN A 21 1.41 26.75 -3.77
C ASN A 21 0.50 27.98 -3.58
N ARG A 22 0.43 28.43 -2.34
CA ARG A 22 -0.36 29.60 -1.91
C ARG A 22 -0.04 30.90 -2.66
N GLY A 23 1.21 31.08 -3.10
CA GLY A 23 1.64 32.25 -3.88
C GLY A 23 1.28 32.19 -5.37
N LEU A 24 0.72 31.09 -5.86
CA LEU A 24 0.36 30.93 -7.26
C LEU A 24 -0.97 31.65 -7.56
N THR A 25 -0.96 32.49 -8.60
CA THR A 25 -2.16 33.24 -9.02
C THR A 25 -3.01 32.44 -10.01
N TYR A 26 -4.30 32.79 -10.11
CA TYR A 26 -5.19 32.30 -11.17
C TYR A 26 -4.53 32.33 -12.55
N ASN A 27 -3.88 33.45 -12.92
CA ASN A 27 -3.27 33.61 -14.23
C ASN A 27 -2.08 32.66 -14.45
N LYS A 28 -1.29 32.35 -13.41
CA LYS A 28 -0.22 31.36 -13.50
C LYS A 28 -0.78 29.94 -13.60
N ILE A 29 -1.80 29.59 -12.81
CA ILE A 29 -2.52 28.31 -12.94
C ILE A 29 -3.07 28.16 -14.36
N ALA A 30 -3.81 29.14 -14.85
CA ALA A 30 -4.38 29.11 -16.19
C ALA A 30 -3.32 28.95 -17.28
N LYS A 31 -2.20 29.68 -17.19
CA LYS A 31 -1.07 29.53 -18.12
C LYS A 31 -0.48 28.11 -18.09
N ILE A 32 -0.26 27.54 -16.91
CA ILE A 32 0.28 26.16 -16.77
C ILE A 32 -0.69 25.14 -17.37
N LEU A 33 -1.99 25.26 -17.08
CA LEU A 33 -3.01 24.36 -17.64
C LEU A 33 -3.11 24.50 -19.18
N SER A 34 -3.03 25.71 -19.73
CA SER A 34 -2.97 25.93 -21.18
C SER A 34 -1.72 25.31 -21.81
N MET A 35 -0.54 25.49 -21.21
CA MET A 35 0.71 24.88 -21.68
C MET A 35 0.65 23.34 -21.65
N ALA A 36 -0.01 22.77 -20.64
CA ALA A 36 -0.26 21.33 -20.57
C ALA A 36 -1.21 20.89 -21.70
N SER A 37 -2.37 21.54 -21.84
CA SER A 37 -3.39 21.26 -22.87
C SER A 37 -2.81 21.29 -24.29
N ASN A 38 -1.89 22.22 -24.56
CA ASN A 38 -1.21 22.36 -25.85
C ASN A 38 -0.05 21.38 -26.09
N GLY A 39 0.32 20.54 -25.11
CA GLY A 39 1.52 19.69 -25.18
C GLY A 39 2.85 20.46 -25.17
N GLU A 40 2.83 21.72 -24.71
CA GLU A 40 4.02 22.58 -24.58
C GLU A 40 4.81 22.25 -23.30
N LEU A 41 4.14 21.70 -22.29
CA LEU A 41 4.73 21.40 -20.99
C LEU A 41 5.71 20.22 -21.07
N GLN A 42 6.96 20.49 -20.69
CA GLN A 42 8.02 19.50 -20.58
C GLN A 42 8.28 19.16 -19.12
N GLY A 43 8.59 17.90 -18.87
CA GLY A 43 8.76 17.37 -17.53
C GLY A 43 9.31 15.96 -17.56
N THR A 44 9.17 15.24 -16.45
CA THR A 44 9.52 13.82 -16.33
C THR A 44 8.30 13.04 -15.87
N GLU A 45 8.31 11.73 -16.06
CA GLU A 45 7.43 10.84 -15.30
C GLU A 45 7.57 11.13 -13.79
N LYS A 46 6.46 11.07 -13.05
CA LYS A 46 6.50 11.03 -11.58
C LYS A 46 6.52 9.56 -11.15
N THR A 47 7.43 9.26 -10.26
CA THR A 47 7.72 7.93 -9.72
C THR A 47 7.77 8.01 -8.19
N ASP A 48 7.43 6.93 -7.48
CA ASP A 48 7.44 6.76 -6.02
C ASP A 48 8.63 5.90 -5.55
N GLY A 49 9.68 5.86 -6.37
CA GLY A 49 10.92 5.21 -6.02
C GLY A 49 11.57 5.80 -4.77
N VAL A 50 12.65 5.15 -4.36
CA VAL A 50 13.36 5.50 -3.15
C VAL A 50 14.29 6.68 -3.44
N ASN A 51 13.80 7.90 -3.17
CA ASN A 51 14.57 9.12 -3.33
C ASN A 51 15.85 9.12 -2.46
N ILE A 52 16.99 9.43 -3.07
CA ILE A 52 18.30 9.49 -2.42
C ILE A 52 19.15 10.60 -3.06
N TYR A 53 19.94 11.28 -2.24
CA TYR A 53 20.86 12.30 -2.73
C TYR A 53 22.26 11.70 -2.89
N LEU A 54 22.78 11.64 -4.11
CA LEU A 54 24.11 11.09 -4.39
C LEU A 54 25.18 12.19 -4.45
N GLY A 55 26.38 11.90 -3.95
CA GLY A 55 27.50 12.82 -3.96
C GLY A 55 28.84 12.08 -4.02
N PHE A 56 29.92 12.85 -3.93
CA PHE A 56 31.29 12.34 -3.88
C PHE A 56 32.12 13.27 -2.99
N ASN A 57 32.70 12.75 -1.90
CA ASN A 57 33.47 13.55 -0.96
C ASN A 57 34.58 12.70 -0.31
N GLY A 58 35.73 13.31 -0.01
CA GLY A 58 36.88 12.61 0.59
C GLY A 58 37.49 11.51 -0.29
N GLY A 59 37.28 11.57 -1.61
CA GLY A 59 37.75 10.56 -2.56
C GLY A 59 36.86 9.31 -2.65
N VAL A 60 35.71 9.26 -1.95
CA VAL A 60 34.79 8.12 -1.97
C VAL A 60 33.37 8.53 -2.39
N PRO A 61 32.58 7.62 -3.01
CA PRO A 61 31.16 7.80 -3.21
C PRO A 61 30.42 8.14 -1.91
N LYS A 62 29.42 9.02 -2.00
CA LYS A 62 28.59 9.43 -0.85
C LYS A 62 27.10 9.41 -1.19
N PHE A 63 26.26 9.29 -0.16
CA PHE A 63 24.82 9.53 -0.23
C PHE A 63 24.31 10.34 0.96
N ALA A 64 23.10 10.89 0.83
CA ALA A 64 22.34 11.52 1.90
C ALA A 64 20.84 11.20 1.75
N ARG A 65 20.13 11.07 2.89
CA ARG A 65 18.65 10.97 2.93
C ARG A 65 18.02 12.10 3.73
N ASN A 66 18.72 12.68 4.70
CA ASN A 66 18.26 13.80 5.55
C ASN A 66 19.33 14.92 5.66
N LYS A 67 18.96 16.06 6.26
CA LYS A 67 19.88 17.20 6.53
C LYS A 67 21.16 16.78 7.24
N GLY A 68 21.06 15.90 8.25
CA GLY A 68 22.19 15.45 9.07
C GLY A 68 23.21 14.59 8.31
N ASP A 69 22.80 13.95 7.21
CA ASP A 69 23.73 13.28 6.29
C ASP A 69 24.50 14.31 5.45
N MET A 70 23.83 15.31 4.88
CA MET A 70 24.49 16.36 4.10
C MET A 70 25.43 17.24 4.96
N GLN A 71 25.03 17.52 6.20
CA GLN A 71 25.82 18.27 7.18
C GLN A 71 27.20 17.67 7.47
N VAL A 72 27.37 16.35 7.27
CA VAL A 72 28.67 15.65 7.46
C VAL A 72 29.40 15.35 6.15
N GLY A 73 28.98 15.93 5.02
CA GLY A 73 29.54 15.61 3.70
C GLY A 73 29.09 14.26 3.14
N GLY A 74 27.96 13.73 3.63
CA GLY A 74 27.36 12.47 3.18
C GLY A 74 27.88 11.22 3.88
N ARG A 75 27.10 10.14 3.76
CA ARG A 75 27.40 8.78 4.24
C ARG A 75 27.99 7.93 3.13
N ASP A 76 28.75 6.91 3.47
CA ASP A 76 29.37 5.97 2.53
C ASP A 76 28.84 4.54 2.70
N LEU A 77 29.34 3.61 1.89
CA LEU A 77 28.92 2.21 1.87
C LEU A 77 29.06 1.52 3.24
N GLN A 78 30.09 1.85 4.04
CA GLN A 78 30.27 1.23 5.36
C GLN A 78 29.14 1.62 6.31
N PHE A 79 28.72 2.89 6.28
CA PHE A 79 27.55 3.35 7.04
C PHE A 79 26.26 2.67 6.55
N LEU A 80 26.13 2.45 5.24
CA LEU A 80 24.96 1.78 4.65
C LEU A 80 24.87 0.29 5.05
N GLN A 81 25.99 -0.42 5.02
CA GLN A 81 26.09 -1.84 5.43
C GLN A 81 25.79 -2.04 6.92
N ALA A 82 26.24 -1.11 7.77
CA ALA A 82 26.04 -1.17 9.22
C ALA A 82 24.63 -0.74 9.69
N ARG A 83 23.77 -0.28 8.77
CA ARG A 83 22.45 0.26 9.09
C ARG A 83 21.37 -0.82 9.11
N GLU A 84 20.52 -0.80 10.15
CA GLU A 84 19.26 -1.55 10.20
C GLU A 84 18.18 -0.80 9.39
N PHE A 85 17.36 -1.53 8.63
CA PHE A 85 16.27 -0.98 7.82
C PHE A 85 14.92 -1.49 8.32
N ALA A 86 13.92 -0.59 8.41
CA ALA A 86 12.58 -0.95 8.86
C ALA A 86 11.88 -1.94 7.89
N GLY A 87 12.18 -1.86 6.59
CA GLY A 87 11.75 -2.81 5.57
C GLY A 87 12.64 -4.05 5.41
N GLY A 88 13.43 -4.40 6.43
CA GLY A 88 14.26 -5.61 6.45
C GLY A 88 15.45 -5.61 5.48
N GLU A 89 16.05 -6.80 5.31
CA GLU A 89 17.26 -6.97 4.51
C GLU A 89 17.00 -6.86 2.99
N GLY A 90 15.80 -7.15 2.49
CA GLY A 90 15.43 -6.98 1.07
C GLY A 90 15.55 -5.51 0.62
N VAL A 91 14.92 -4.59 1.36
CA VAL A 91 15.06 -3.13 1.11
C VAL A 91 16.50 -2.68 1.26
N LYS A 92 17.22 -3.15 2.28
CA LYS A 92 18.65 -2.85 2.47
C LYS A 92 19.50 -3.30 1.28
N LYS A 93 19.23 -4.48 0.73
CA LYS A 93 19.92 -5.02 -0.46
C LYS A 93 19.72 -4.12 -1.68
N VAL A 94 18.51 -3.61 -1.91
CA VAL A 94 18.25 -2.62 -2.98
C VAL A 94 19.16 -1.40 -2.86
N TYR A 95 19.29 -0.81 -1.66
CA TYR A 95 20.20 0.31 -1.45
C TYR A 95 21.68 -0.07 -1.67
N LEU A 96 22.10 -1.27 -1.24
CA LEU A 96 23.49 -1.73 -1.40
C LEU A 96 23.85 -1.97 -2.88
N ASP A 97 23.00 -2.67 -3.63
CA ASP A 97 23.20 -2.97 -5.05
C ASP A 97 23.20 -1.69 -5.91
N ALA A 98 22.33 -0.74 -5.58
CA ALA A 98 22.32 0.59 -6.18
C ALA A 98 23.62 1.36 -5.86
N PHE A 99 24.07 1.37 -4.60
CA PHE A 99 25.27 2.10 -4.21
C PHE A 99 26.58 1.46 -4.73
N ASP A 100 26.63 0.14 -4.93
CA ASP A 100 27.73 -0.52 -5.66
C ASP A 100 27.79 -0.02 -7.11
N SER A 101 26.65 -0.03 -7.80
CA SER A 101 26.53 0.45 -9.18
C SER A 101 26.95 1.93 -9.29
N TRP A 102 26.55 2.78 -8.33
CA TRP A 102 27.01 4.18 -8.24
C TRP A 102 28.52 4.31 -7.99
N SER A 103 29.09 3.42 -7.18
CA SER A 103 30.52 3.41 -6.91
C SER A 103 31.34 3.08 -8.16
N MET A 104 30.82 2.22 -9.04
CA MET A 104 31.43 1.89 -10.34
C MET A 104 31.23 3.02 -11.36
N ALA A 105 30.04 3.62 -11.45
CA ALA A 105 29.80 4.80 -12.29
C ALA A 105 30.78 5.94 -11.99
N LEU A 106 31.06 6.19 -10.70
CA LEU A 106 32.06 7.15 -10.28
C LEU A 106 33.50 6.72 -10.64
N ALA A 107 33.80 5.44 -10.85
CA ALA A 107 35.13 5.01 -11.31
C ALA A 107 35.41 5.45 -12.76
N ALA A 108 34.39 5.52 -13.62
CA ALA A 108 34.49 5.98 -15.02
C ALA A 108 34.76 7.49 -15.17
N LEU A 109 34.62 8.28 -14.11
CA LEU A 109 34.82 9.73 -14.11
C LEU A 109 36.24 10.12 -13.66
N SER A 110 36.87 11.04 -14.40
CA SER A 110 38.16 11.62 -14.02
C SER A 110 38.06 12.47 -12.74
N PRO A 111 39.19 12.75 -12.06
CA PRO A 111 39.19 13.66 -10.92
C PRO A 111 38.71 15.08 -11.25
N GLU A 112 38.89 15.52 -12.50
CA GLU A 112 38.40 16.83 -12.96
C GLU A 112 36.88 16.84 -13.10
N GLU A 113 36.31 15.87 -13.82
CA GLU A 113 34.87 15.73 -13.98
C GLU A 113 34.16 15.62 -12.62
N LYS A 114 34.75 14.89 -11.66
CA LYS A 114 34.21 14.80 -10.29
C LYS A 114 34.14 16.16 -9.59
N ARG A 115 35.16 17.03 -9.71
CA ARG A 115 35.13 18.38 -9.11
C ARG A 115 34.13 19.30 -9.81
N GLN A 116 33.98 19.16 -11.13
CA GLN A 116 32.99 19.94 -11.90
C GLN A 116 31.55 19.48 -11.60
N ILE A 117 31.32 18.18 -11.40
CA ILE A 117 30.01 17.62 -11.08
C ILE A 117 29.62 17.92 -9.62
N PHE A 118 30.48 17.59 -8.64
CA PHE A 118 30.13 17.61 -7.21
C PHE A 118 30.58 18.88 -6.46
N GLY A 119 31.23 19.82 -7.13
CA GLY A 119 31.89 20.97 -6.52
C GLY A 119 33.31 20.64 -6.05
N GLU A 120 34.10 21.69 -5.80
CA GLU A 120 35.52 21.56 -5.42
C GLU A 120 35.73 20.82 -4.09
N ASN A 121 34.73 20.83 -3.20
CA ASN A 121 34.77 20.18 -1.88
C ASN A 121 33.80 19.00 -1.77
N GLY A 122 33.11 18.61 -2.85
CA GLY A 122 32.07 17.58 -2.82
C GLY A 122 30.79 18.03 -2.10
N GLU A 123 30.44 19.30 -2.20
CA GLU A 123 29.31 19.94 -1.54
C GLU A 123 27.95 19.77 -2.27
N ILE A 124 27.98 19.47 -3.57
CA ILE A 124 26.77 19.30 -4.40
C ILE A 124 26.27 17.86 -4.32
N PHE A 125 25.01 17.70 -3.93
CA PHE A 125 24.31 16.43 -3.91
C PHE A 125 23.24 16.37 -5.01
N TYR A 126 23.32 15.33 -5.84
CA TYR A 126 22.41 15.08 -6.94
C TYR A 126 21.17 14.34 -6.46
N ASN A 127 20.01 14.96 -6.70
CA ASN A 127 18.72 14.34 -6.48
C ASN A 127 18.56 13.13 -7.41
N THR A 128 18.45 11.94 -6.83
CA THR A 128 18.37 10.66 -7.54
C THR A 128 17.23 9.83 -6.96
N GLU A 129 16.72 8.89 -7.72
CA GLU A 129 15.69 7.96 -7.26
C GLU A 129 16.08 6.53 -7.63
N ILE A 130 15.99 5.62 -6.67
CA ILE A 130 16.22 4.20 -6.85
C ILE A 130 14.87 3.55 -7.10
N MET A 131 14.67 3.00 -8.29
CA MET A 131 13.48 2.23 -8.66
C MET A 131 13.86 0.82 -9.03
N GLY A 132 12.95 -0.10 -8.79
CA GLY A 132 13.03 -1.44 -9.32
C GLY A 132 12.33 -2.44 -8.43
N PRO A 133 12.36 -3.72 -8.82
CA PRO A 133 11.62 -4.77 -8.18
C PRO A 133 11.39 -4.67 -6.66
N GLY A 134 12.55 -4.55 -5.99
CA GLY A 134 12.73 -4.77 -4.56
C GLY A 134 12.10 -3.74 -3.63
N ALA A 135 11.47 -2.72 -4.20
CA ALA A 135 10.71 -1.69 -3.50
C ALA A 135 9.23 -1.83 -3.88
N THR A 136 8.48 -2.59 -3.09
CA THR A 136 7.03 -2.81 -3.30
C THR A 136 6.24 -1.51 -3.18
N ASN A 137 5.92 -0.93 -4.33
CA ASN A 137 5.23 0.34 -4.44
C ASN A 137 3.76 0.16 -4.85
N VAL A 138 3.06 1.24 -5.23
CA VAL A 138 1.70 1.10 -5.78
C VAL A 138 1.76 0.68 -7.25
N ILE A 139 2.67 1.28 -8.02
CA ILE A 139 3.08 0.82 -9.34
C ILE A 139 4.21 -0.20 -9.16
N ASN A 140 4.18 -1.29 -9.94
CA ASN A 140 5.35 -2.15 -10.06
C ASN A 140 6.22 -1.69 -11.22
N TYR A 141 7.44 -1.28 -10.92
CA TYR A 141 8.50 -1.17 -11.93
C TYR A 141 9.02 -2.57 -12.27
N ASP A 142 9.47 -2.79 -13.51
CA ASP A 142 10.07 -4.04 -13.96
C ASP A 142 11.62 -3.96 -14.06
N ILE A 143 12.19 -2.75 -13.88
CA ILE A 143 13.61 -2.44 -14.14
C ILE A 143 14.29 -1.88 -12.89
N ASN A 144 15.42 -2.48 -12.49
CA ASN A 144 16.31 -1.91 -11.47
C ASN A 144 17.14 -0.76 -12.06
N VAL A 145 16.83 0.47 -11.67
CA VAL A 145 17.43 1.69 -12.22
C VAL A 145 17.62 2.77 -11.15
N MET A 146 18.74 3.49 -11.24
CA MET A 146 18.97 4.74 -10.53
C MET A 146 18.77 5.90 -11.51
N THR A 147 17.73 6.70 -11.32
CA THR A 147 17.45 7.84 -12.20
C THR A 147 17.86 9.15 -11.56
N ILE A 148 18.85 9.82 -12.15
CA ILE A 148 19.32 11.12 -11.66
C ILE A 148 18.40 12.21 -12.24
N HIS A 149 17.63 12.88 -11.38
CA HIS A 149 16.68 13.91 -11.78
C HIS A 149 17.40 15.13 -12.37
N ARG A 150 16.78 15.81 -13.33
CA ARG A 150 17.37 17.00 -13.98
C ARG A 150 17.47 18.25 -13.10
N GLY A 151 16.84 18.24 -11.92
CA GLY A 151 16.84 19.34 -10.97
C GLY A 151 16.49 18.88 -9.55
N GLY A 152 16.36 19.84 -8.64
CA GLY A 152 16.16 19.57 -7.21
C GLY A 152 17.44 19.17 -6.46
N HIS A 153 18.60 19.36 -7.09
CA HIS A 153 19.94 19.21 -6.49
C HIS A 153 20.09 20.13 -5.27
N LYS A 154 20.92 19.71 -4.30
CA LYS A 154 21.04 20.38 -3.00
C LYS A 154 22.48 20.60 -2.59
N ILE A 155 22.67 21.65 -1.80
CA ILE A 155 23.86 21.87 -0.97
C ILE A 155 23.45 22.01 0.50
N TYR A 156 24.38 21.73 1.41
CA TYR A 156 24.23 22.09 2.81
C TYR A 156 24.96 23.41 3.09
N ASN A 157 24.20 24.44 3.46
CA ASN A 157 24.74 25.74 3.82
C ASN A 157 25.07 25.76 5.32
N THR A 158 26.37 25.90 5.61
CA THR A 158 26.94 25.92 6.96
C THR A 158 26.65 27.20 7.73
N GLU A 159 26.40 28.32 7.05
CA GLU A 159 26.11 29.63 7.66
C GLU A 159 24.66 29.71 8.12
N THR A 160 23.73 29.18 7.33
CA THR A 160 22.28 29.21 7.60
C THR A 160 21.77 27.97 8.35
N ASP A 161 22.61 26.93 8.48
CA ASP A 161 22.24 25.60 9.02
C ASP A 161 21.03 25.00 8.27
N ARG A 162 21.03 25.12 6.94
CA ARG A 162 19.93 24.70 6.06
C ARG A 162 20.42 23.91 4.86
N VAL A 163 19.54 23.06 4.34
CA VAL A 163 19.71 22.47 3.02
C VAL A 163 19.03 23.38 2.01
N GLU A 164 19.79 23.83 1.02
CA GLU A 164 19.37 24.82 0.04
C GLU A 164 19.37 24.19 -1.37
N GLY A 165 18.51 24.70 -2.25
CA GLY A 165 18.54 24.31 -3.67
C GLY A 165 19.79 24.91 -4.33
N THR A 166 20.44 24.13 -5.18
CA THR A 166 21.55 24.63 -6.01
C THR A 166 21.23 24.45 -7.48
N ASP A 167 21.61 25.43 -8.29
CA ASP A 167 21.69 25.26 -9.73
C ASP A 167 23.00 24.52 -10.03
N ALA A 168 22.87 23.29 -10.52
CA ALA A 168 23.99 22.45 -10.89
C ALA A 168 24.11 22.30 -12.41
N ALA A 169 23.55 23.22 -13.22
CA ALA A 169 23.50 23.11 -14.68
C ALA A 169 24.87 22.79 -15.33
N ASP A 170 25.94 23.45 -14.91
CA ASP A 170 27.29 23.20 -15.44
C ASP A 170 27.79 21.78 -15.10
N GLY A 171 27.67 21.36 -13.84
CA GLY A 171 28.04 20.01 -13.40
C GLY A 171 27.15 18.92 -14.02
N ALA A 172 25.86 19.21 -14.19
CA ALA A 172 24.91 18.34 -14.87
C ALA A 172 25.22 18.20 -16.37
N ALA A 173 25.74 19.22 -17.04
CA ALA A 173 26.19 19.12 -18.43
C ALA A 173 27.44 18.23 -18.57
N VAL A 174 28.37 18.29 -17.59
CA VAL A 174 29.53 17.40 -17.54
C VAL A 174 29.10 15.96 -17.26
N LEU A 175 28.13 15.75 -16.35
CA LEU A 175 27.54 14.44 -16.08
C LEU A 175 26.80 13.88 -17.31
N ASP A 176 25.97 14.67 -17.98
CA ASP A 176 25.27 14.29 -19.22
C ASP A 176 26.29 13.91 -20.32
N ALA A 177 27.43 14.62 -20.45
CA ALA A 177 28.49 14.30 -21.41
C ALA A 177 29.35 13.07 -21.05
N ALA A 178 29.29 12.60 -19.81
CA ALA A 178 29.94 11.38 -19.35
C ALA A 178 29.00 10.17 -19.29
N LEU A 179 27.69 10.37 -19.47
CA LEU A 179 26.65 9.38 -19.20
C LEU A 179 26.82 8.10 -20.03
N ASP A 180 27.09 8.19 -21.34
CA ASP A 180 27.34 7.03 -22.20
C ASP A 180 28.47 6.12 -21.67
N ARG A 181 29.50 6.71 -21.04
CA ARG A 181 30.62 5.95 -20.45
C ARG A 181 30.25 5.36 -19.10
N VAL A 182 29.46 6.09 -18.32
CA VAL A 182 28.89 5.60 -17.06
C VAL A 182 27.96 4.42 -17.30
N GLU A 183 27.07 4.51 -18.29
CA GLU A 183 26.14 3.45 -18.69
C GLU A 183 26.88 2.19 -19.17
N GLN A 184 27.96 2.34 -19.96
CA GLN A 184 28.82 1.22 -20.36
C GLN A 184 29.56 0.58 -19.17
N GLU A 185 30.08 1.36 -18.21
CA GLU A 185 30.79 0.82 -17.05
C GLU A 185 29.86 0.09 -16.06
N VAL A 186 28.57 0.43 -16.03
CA VAL A 186 27.55 -0.28 -15.23
C VAL A 186 26.76 -1.33 -16.02
N GLU A 187 27.12 -1.61 -17.28
CA GLU A 187 26.46 -2.66 -18.07
C GLU A 187 26.61 -4.03 -17.38
N GLY A 188 25.50 -4.78 -17.27
CA GLY A 188 25.46 -6.06 -16.55
C GLY A 188 25.49 -5.97 -15.02
N ARG A 189 25.45 -4.76 -14.43
CA ARG A 189 25.25 -4.59 -12.98
C ARG A 189 23.80 -4.77 -12.57
N ARG A 190 23.56 -4.85 -11.24
CA ARG A 190 22.22 -5.02 -10.66
C ARG A 190 21.32 -3.79 -10.86
N PHE A 191 21.90 -2.60 -11.04
CA PHE A 191 21.20 -1.36 -11.35
C PHE A 191 21.83 -0.66 -12.55
N SER A 192 21.02 -0.25 -13.52
CA SER A 192 21.43 0.76 -14.50
C SER A 192 21.43 2.15 -13.88
N ILE A 193 22.21 3.08 -14.44
CA ILE A 193 22.23 4.49 -14.00
C ILE A 193 21.97 5.35 -15.22
N GLN A 194 20.91 6.15 -15.16
CA GLN A 194 20.48 6.98 -16.30
C GLN A 194 19.94 8.32 -15.83
N ARG A 195 19.69 9.23 -16.77
CA ARG A 195 18.99 10.49 -16.52
C ARG A 195 17.49 10.29 -16.64
N THR A 196 16.70 10.98 -15.82
CA THR A 196 15.24 11.00 -15.98
C THR A 196 14.85 11.46 -17.39
N ALA A 197 14.06 10.65 -18.09
CA ALA A 197 13.59 10.95 -19.44
C ALA A 197 12.73 12.22 -19.46
N VAL A 198 13.01 13.12 -20.41
CA VAL A 198 12.16 14.30 -20.64
C VAL A 198 10.97 13.87 -21.50
N VAL A 199 9.79 13.94 -20.92
CA VAL A 199 8.52 13.60 -21.55
C VAL A 199 7.76 14.91 -21.83
N LYS A 200 7.02 14.93 -22.94
CA LYS A 200 5.97 15.92 -23.21
C LYS A 200 4.63 15.24 -23.07
N LEU A 201 3.71 15.85 -22.35
CA LEU A 201 2.33 15.39 -22.32
C LEU A 201 1.73 15.51 -23.73
N LYS A 202 0.87 14.57 -24.12
CA LYS A 202 0.11 14.67 -25.37
C LYS A 202 -0.84 15.87 -25.25
N ALA A 203 -0.88 16.71 -26.28
CA ALA A 203 -1.89 17.75 -26.37
C ALA A 203 -3.31 17.14 -26.35
N LEU A 204 -4.25 17.84 -25.73
CA LEU A 204 -5.67 17.48 -25.77
C LEU A 204 -6.22 17.73 -27.18
N ASP A 205 -7.18 16.90 -27.60
CA ASP A 205 -7.75 17.02 -28.95
C ASP A 205 -8.66 18.27 -29.09
N THR A 206 -9.11 18.85 -27.96
CA THR A 206 -9.90 20.10 -27.88
C THR A 206 -9.65 20.84 -26.56
N ASP A 207 -9.95 22.15 -26.51
CA ASP A 207 -9.87 22.97 -25.28
C ASP A 207 -10.98 22.67 -24.24
N HIS A 208 -11.84 21.66 -24.46
CA HIS A 208 -13.03 21.42 -23.64
C HIS A 208 -12.74 21.25 -22.14
N ASP A 209 -11.79 20.38 -21.80
CA ASP A 209 -11.43 20.08 -20.41
C ASP A 209 -10.69 21.25 -19.76
N LEU A 210 -9.89 21.99 -20.53
CA LEU A 210 -9.25 23.23 -20.10
C LEU A 210 -10.31 24.29 -19.74
N ASP A 211 -11.25 24.57 -20.65
CA ASP A 211 -12.33 25.54 -20.45
C ASP A 211 -13.20 25.19 -19.25
N ILE A 212 -13.62 23.92 -19.11
CA ILE A 212 -14.38 23.45 -17.95
C ILE A 212 -13.58 23.66 -16.65
N THR A 213 -12.29 23.33 -16.66
CA THR A 213 -11.42 23.47 -15.48
C THR A 213 -11.30 24.93 -15.05
N LEU A 214 -11.01 25.84 -15.99
CA LEU A 214 -10.90 27.27 -15.72
C LEU A 214 -12.23 27.87 -15.23
N GLN A 215 -13.35 27.50 -15.86
CA GLN A 215 -14.69 27.91 -15.41
C GLN A 215 -15.01 27.43 -14.00
N ARG A 216 -14.63 26.19 -13.64
CA ARG A 216 -14.82 25.64 -12.29
C ARG A 216 -13.97 26.37 -11.24
N ILE A 217 -12.71 26.67 -11.55
CA ILE A 217 -11.81 27.44 -10.68
C ILE A 217 -12.37 28.86 -10.45
N GLN A 218 -12.83 29.54 -11.50
CA GLN A 218 -13.46 30.86 -11.38
C GLN A 218 -14.76 30.81 -10.58
N LYS A 219 -15.63 29.81 -10.84
CA LYS A 219 -16.87 29.59 -10.09
C LYS A 219 -16.62 29.26 -8.62
N ALA A 220 -15.50 28.59 -8.32
CA ALA A 220 -15.03 28.37 -6.95
C ALA A 220 -14.55 29.66 -6.27
N GLY A 221 -14.36 30.76 -6.99
CA GLY A 221 -14.04 32.08 -6.46
C GLY A 221 -12.58 32.53 -6.64
N LEU A 222 -11.71 31.69 -7.22
CA LEU A 222 -10.35 32.09 -7.56
C LEU A 222 -10.36 32.80 -8.93
N VAL A 223 -10.29 34.14 -8.89
CA VAL A 223 -10.45 35.03 -10.05
C VAL A 223 -9.11 35.57 -10.57
N PRO A 224 -9.04 36.13 -11.80
CA PRO A 224 -7.82 36.73 -12.32
C PRO A 224 -7.15 37.73 -11.38
N GLY A 225 -5.82 37.67 -11.29
CA GLY A 225 -4.97 38.43 -10.37
C GLY A 225 -4.79 37.78 -8.99
N MET A 226 -5.81 37.11 -8.47
CA MET A 226 -5.84 36.56 -7.10
C MET A 226 -4.91 35.34 -6.93
N THR A 227 -4.21 35.29 -5.80
CA THR A 227 -3.43 34.14 -5.30
C THR A 227 -4.30 33.13 -4.54
N ILE A 228 -3.82 31.90 -4.41
CA ILE A 228 -4.47 30.89 -3.54
C ILE A 228 -4.49 31.35 -2.06
N GLU A 229 -3.48 32.10 -1.59
CA GLU A 229 -3.51 32.64 -0.22
C GLU A 229 -4.65 33.64 -0.02
N GLU A 230 -4.78 34.63 -0.89
CA GLU A 230 -5.87 35.62 -0.86
C GLU A 230 -7.25 34.96 -1.00
N TYR A 231 -7.35 33.91 -1.80
CA TYR A 231 -8.57 33.10 -1.92
C TYR A 231 -8.94 32.41 -0.60
N LEU A 232 -7.98 31.73 0.05
CA LEU A 232 -8.20 31.07 1.34
C LEU A 232 -8.50 32.07 2.45
N GLU A 233 -7.84 33.23 2.44
CA GLU A 233 -8.12 34.35 3.33
C GLU A 233 -9.55 34.88 3.17
N GLN A 234 -10.02 35.11 1.94
CA GLN A 234 -11.41 35.52 1.71
C GLN A 234 -12.41 34.46 2.18
N ARG A 235 -12.09 33.16 2.03
CA ARG A 235 -12.94 32.07 2.54
C ARG A 235 -12.98 32.01 4.07
N LEU A 236 -11.87 32.27 4.74
CA LEU A 236 -11.81 32.35 6.21
C LEU A 236 -12.51 33.62 6.75
N LEU A 237 -12.40 34.75 6.05
CA LEU A 237 -13.11 36.01 6.38
C LEU A 237 -14.63 35.89 6.24
N GLN A 238 -15.13 34.98 5.41
CA GLN A 238 -16.56 34.65 5.26
C GLN A 238 -17.10 33.73 6.36
N SER A 239 -16.26 33.30 7.32
CA SER A 239 -16.72 32.50 8.45
C SER A 239 -17.47 33.35 9.48
N SER A 240 -18.74 33.01 9.73
CA SER A 240 -19.56 33.64 10.77
C SER A 240 -18.98 33.50 12.19
N PHE A 241 -18.06 32.55 12.38
CA PHE A 241 -17.33 32.34 13.63
C PHE A 241 -16.53 33.59 14.05
N LEU A 242 -16.02 34.37 13.09
CA LEU A 242 -15.25 35.59 13.35
C LEU A 242 -16.07 36.88 13.24
N GLU A 243 -17.35 36.83 12.85
CA GLU A 243 -18.17 38.00 12.49
C GLU A 243 -18.39 39.02 13.62
N HIS A 244 -18.23 38.62 14.88
CA HIS A 244 -18.43 39.48 16.05
C HIS A 244 -17.13 40.03 16.65
N TYR A 245 -15.96 39.61 16.16
CA TYR A 245 -14.65 40.13 16.58
C TYR A 245 -14.29 41.43 15.86
N ASP A 246 -13.44 42.26 16.45
CA ASP A 246 -12.85 43.42 15.76
C ASP A 246 -12.05 42.96 14.52
N PRO A 247 -12.11 43.68 13.37
CA PRO A 247 -11.41 43.28 12.15
C PRO A 247 -9.92 42.98 12.33
N ALA A 248 -9.21 43.69 13.22
CA ALA A 248 -7.79 43.43 13.47
C ALA A 248 -7.56 42.08 14.18
N ILE A 249 -8.47 41.67 15.07
CA ILE A 249 -8.44 40.34 15.71
C ILE A 249 -8.67 39.26 14.65
N ARG A 250 -9.65 39.46 13.75
CA ARG A 250 -9.93 38.49 12.66
C ARG A 250 -8.69 38.29 11.78
N GLN A 251 -8.05 39.39 11.39
CA GLN A 251 -6.87 39.38 10.55
C GLN A 251 -5.71 38.61 11.21
N ASP A 252 -5.37 38.94 12.45
CA ASP A 252 -4.31 38.25 13.20
C ASP A 252 -4.58 36.73 13.35
N VAL A 253 -5.84 36.34 13.57
CA VAL A 253 -6.25 34.93 13.66
C VAL A 253 -6.14 34.23 12.31
N ILE A 254 -6.54 34.88 11.22
CA ILE A 254 -6.43 34.33 9.86
C ILE A 254 -4.97 34.22 9.42
N ASP A 255 -4.15 35.23 9.69
CA ASP A 255 -2.71 35.19 9.41
C ASP A 255 -2.03 34.07 10.22
N ARG A 256 -2.48 33.80 11.46
CA ARG A 256 -2.02 32.68 12.29
C ARG A 256 -2.44 31.31 11.75
N ILE A 257 -3.66 31.19 11.22
CA ILE A 257 -4.19 29.98 10.56
C ILE A 257 -3.41 29.71 9.27
N LEU A 258 -3.25 30.73 8.44
CA LEU A 258 -2.48 30.66 7.20
C LEU A 258 -0.96 30.66 7.44
N LYS A 259 -0.47 30.75 8.68
CA LYS A 259 0.97 30.77 9.00
C LYS A 259 1.76 31.78 8.14
N LYS A 260 1.17 32.94 7.78
CA LYS A 260 1.70 33.86 6.74
C LYS A 260 3.15 34.30 6.97
N THR A 261 3.93 34.32 5.89
CA THR A 261 5.32 34.78 5.86
C THR A 261 5.51 36.00 4.98
N GLY A 262 6.49 36.84 5.32
CA GLY A 262 6.88 37.96 4.48
C GLY A 262 7.77 37.55 3.29
N PRO A 263 8.21 38.51 2.45
CA PRO A 263 8.94 38.23 1.22
C PRO A 263 10.29 37.51 1.41
N GLY A 264 10.88 37.56 2.60
CA GLY A 264 12.11 36.84 2.96
C GLY A 264 11.86 35.52 3.70
N GLY A 265 10.61 35.05 3.78
CA GLY A 265 10.23 33.87 4.57
C GLY A 265 10.16 34.14 6.08
N GLU A 266 10.23 35.40 6.51
CA GLU A 266 10.10 35.78 7.91
C GLU A 266 8.67 35.57 8.41
N LYS A 267 8.54 35.14 9.67
CA LYS A 267 7.23 34.94 10.32
C LYS A 267 6.54 36.31 10.52
N VAL A 268 5.42 36.52 9.84
CA VAL A 268 4.58 37.74 9.99
C VAL A 268 3.45 37.52 11.00
N TYR A 269 2.90 36.30 11.04
CA TYR A 269 1.77 35.98 11.93
C TYR A 269 2.13 35.98 13.43
N LYS A 270 1.17 36.40 14.26
CA LYS A 270 1.32 36.42 15.73
C LYS A 270 0.88 35.09 16.34
N ASP A 271 1.58 34.64 17.37
CA ASP A 271 1.17 33.47 18.16
C ASP A 271 -0.10 33.74 18.96
N LEU A 272 -0.87 32.69 19.26
CA LEU A 272 -2.13 32.79 19.99
C LEU A 272 -1.98 33.52 21.32
N SER A 273 -0.89 33.28 22.07
CA SER A 273 -0.57 34.01 23.30
C SER A 273 -0.46 35.52 23.08
N SER A 274 0.21 35.95 22.01
CA SER A 274 0.39 37.34 21.62
C SER A 274 -0.91 38.00 21.13
N ILE A 275 -1.79 37.24 20.46
CA ILE A 275 -3.14 37.70 20.09
C ILE A 275 -3.99 37.88 21.36
N TYR A 276 -3.96 36.91 22.28
CA TYR A 276 -4.72 36.94 23.52
C TYR A 276 -4.32 38.08 24.46
N SER A 277 -3.03 38.41 24.55
CA SER A 277 -2.54 39.53 25.34
C SER A 277 -2.72 40.86 24.61
N GLY A 278 -2.41 40.92 23.31
CA GLY A 278 -2.47 42.14 22.49
C GLY A 278 -3.86 42.78 22.45
N TYR A 279 -4.92 41.97 22.40
CA TYR A 279 -6.31 42.45 22.42
C TYR A 279 -7.02 42.27 23.78
N SER A 280 -6.30 41.91 24.84
CA SER A 280 -6.85 41.69 26.20
C SER A 280 -8.06 40.73 26.24
N LEU A 281 -8.04 39.69 25.40
CA LEU A 281 -9.17 38.77 25.21
C LEU A 281 -9.53 38.01 26.50
N GLN A 282 -10.82 37.84 26.76
CA GLN A 282 -11.33 37.10 27.93
C GLN A 282 -11.31 35.58 27.71
N LYS A 283 -11.39 34.78 28.79
CA LYS A 283 -11.35 33.31 28.71
C LYS A 283 -12.33 32.70 27.68
N PRO A 284 -13.61 33.13 27.57
CA PRO A 284 -14.52 32.59 26.56
C PRO A 284 -14.03 32.86 25.13
N GLN A 285 -13.59 34.09 24.85
CA GLN A 285 -13.08 34.49 23.53
C GLN A 285 -11.81 33.73 23.13
N ARG A 286 -10.92 33.46 24.10
CA ARG A 286 -9.72 32.64 23.86
C ARG A 286 -10.08 31.18 23.54
N ALA A 287 -11.10 30.63 24.19
CA ALA A 287 -11.55 29.27 23.94
C ALA A 287 -12.19 29.16 22.55
N GLU A 288 -13.02 30.14 22.18
CA GLU A 288 -13.63 30.26 20.85
C GLU A 288 -12.56 30.39 19.75
N ILE A 289 -11.62 31.35 19.87
CA ILE A 289 -10.53 31.49 18.89
C ILE A 289 -9.66 30.22 18.81
N LYS A 290 -9.38 29.53 19.93
CA LYS A 290 -8.66 28.25 19.90
C LYS A 290 -9.45 27.18 19.14
N ASP A 291 -10.76 27.08 19.37
CA ASP A 291 -11.65 26.14 18.66
C ASP A 291 -11.69 26.43 17.14
N PHE A 292 -11.72 27.71 16.73
CA PHE A 292 -11.63 28.08 15.32
C PHE A 292 -10.31 27.66 14.67
N VAL A 293 -9.19 27.96 15.33
CA VAL A 293 -7.86 27.62 14.82
C VAL A 293 -7.69 26.11 14.72
N ASN A 294 -8.17 25.34 15.70
CA ASN A 294 -8.18 23.88 15.66
C ASN A 294 -9.02 23.36 14.48
N LYS A 295 -10.21 23.92 14.22
CA LYS A 295 -11.09 23.51 13.11
C LYS A 295 -10.65 24.02 11.73
N SER A 296 -9.72 24.95 11.68
CA SER A 296 -9.35 25.66 10.44
C SER A 296 -8.78 24.75 9.34
N ALA A 297 -8.15 23.62 9.69
CA ALA A 297 -7.63 22.66 8.73
C ALA A 297 -8.75 22.06 7.85
N ALA A 298 -9.87 21.67 8.49
CA ALA A 298 -11.05 21.19 7.79
C ALA A 298 -11.69 22.28 6.92
N ILE A 299 -11.75 23.53 7.41
CA ILE A 299 -12.30 24.68 6.67
C ILE A 299 -11.45 24.97 5.42
N ILE A 300 -10.12 24.99 5.55
CA ILE A 300 -9.19 25.17 4.41
C ILE A 300 -9.36 24.03 3.41
N SER A 301 -9.44 22.78 3.87
CA SER A 301 -9.63 21.62 2.99
C SER A 301 -10.95 21.71 2.21
N GLN A 302 -12.05 22.11 2.85
CA GLN A 302 -13.34 22.33 2.18
C GLN A 302 -13.29 23.51 1.20
N ALA A 303 -12.58 24.59 1.55
CA ALA A 303 -12.46 25.78 0.71
C ALA A 303 -11.62 25.55 -0.56
N ILE A 304 -10.55 24.76 -0.48
CA ILE A 304 -9.68 24.46 -1.63
C ILE A 304 -10.23 23.33 -2.51
N PHE A 305 -11.03 22.42 -1.95
CA PHE A 305 -11.52 21.21 -2.64
C PHE A 305 -12.13 21.45 -4.05
N PRO A 306 -12.95 22.49 -4.30
CA PRO A 306 -13.49 22.72 -5.65
C PRO A 306 -12.44 23.08 -6.72
N ILE A 307 -11.30 23.64 -6.30
CA ILE A 307 -10.15 23.98 -7.16
C ILE A 307 -9.26 22.75 -7.34
N GLU A 308 -9.03 22.01 -6.24
CA GLU A 308 -8.35 20.70 -6.24
C GLU A 308 -9.04 19.71 -7.19
N ASP A 309 -10.36 19.56 -7.10
CA ASP A 309 -11.16 18.62 -7.91
C ASP A 309 -11.20 19.01 -9.39
N ALA A 310 -11.18 20.32 -9.70
CA ALA A 310 -11.08 20.79 -11.09
C ALA A 310 -9.71 20.49 -11.70
N ILE A 311 -8.63 20.76 -10.96
CA ILE A 311 -7.26 20.48 -11.41
C ILE A 311 -6.98 18.97 -11.46
N HIS A 312 -7.60 18.19 -10.56
CA HIS A 312 -7.57 16.72 -10.58
C HIS A 312 -8.18 16.15 -11.85
N ASP A 313 -9.38 16.59 -12.23
CA ASP A 313 -10.04 16.12 -13.46
C ASP A 313 -9.23 16.44 -14.72
N PHE A 314 -8.71 17.66 -14.81
CA PHE A 314 -7.79 18.04 -15.88
C PHE A 314 -6.54 17.13 -15.92
N ALA A 315 -5.94 16.85 -14.75
CA ALA A 315 -4.79 15.96 -14.65
C ALA A 315 -5.11 14.51 -15.05
N VAL A 316 -6.33 14.03 -14.81
CA VAL A 316 -6.76 12.68 -15.26
C VAL A 316 -6.77 12.57 -16.78
N GLU A 317 -7.32 13.56 -17.49
CA GLU A 317 -7.32 13.57 -18.95
C GLU A 317 -5.92 13.84 -19.54
N MET A 318 -5.13 14.73 -18.95
CA MET A 318 -3.74 14.98 -19.38
C MET A 318 -2.79 13.79 -19.24
N LEU A 319 -3.01 12.91 -18.25
CA LEU A 319 -2.18 11.73 -17.99
C LEU A 319 -2.71 10.46 -18.69
N LYS A 320 -3.80 10.58 -19.46
CA LYS A 320 -4.50 9.45 -20.08
C LYS A 320 -3.64 8.80 -21.18
N GLY A 321 -3.31 7.53 -20.98
CA GLY A 321 -2.39 6.82 -21.88
C GLY A 321 -0.92 7.24 -21.73
N LEU A 322 -0.54 7.88 -20.62
CA LEU A 322 0.86 7.98 -20.23
C LEU A 322 1.37 6.57 -19.85
N GLU A 323 2.27 6.03 -20.66
CA GLU A 323 2.97 4.77 -20.36
C GLU A 323 4.25 5.07 -19.57
N SER A 324 4.54 4.24 -18.57
CA SER A 324 5.78 4.32 -17.81
C SER A 324 6.93 3.74 -18.61
N THR A 325 8.08 4.41 -18.57
CA THR A 325 9.32 3.88 -19.19
C THR A 325 9.97 2.75 -18.39
N TYR A 326 9.51 2.52 -17.16
CA TYR A 326 10.09 1.57 -16.21
C TYR A 326 9.30 0.26 -16.11
N ILE A 327 8.27 0.09 -16.95
CA ILE A 327 7.34 -1.05 -16.96
C ILE A 327 7.38 -1.67 -18.35
N LEU A 328 7.62 -2.98 -18.43
CA LEU A 328 7.74 -3.72 -19.69
C LEU A 328 6.37 -4.02 -20.32
N ASP A 329 5.34 -4.26 -19.50
CA ASP A 329 3.95 -4.49 -19.93
C ASP A 329 2.99 -3.56 -19.18
N ASN A 330 2.94 -2.31 -19.66
CA ASN A 330 2.07 -1.25 -19.15
C ASN A 330 0.59 -1.67 -19.10
N ALA A 331 0.12 -2.48 -20.06
CA ALA A 331 -1.28 -2.91 -20.12
C ALA A 331 -1.61 -3.95 -19.04
N LYS A 332 -0.72 -4.93 -18.81
CA LYS A 332 -0.82 -5.91 -17.71
C LYS A 332 -0.77 -5.22 -16.35
N GLU A 333 0.14 -4.28 -16.15
CA GLU A 333 0.29 -3.56 -14.89
C GLU A 333 -0.93 -2.65 -14.60
N LEU A 334 -1.47 -1.98 -15.61
CA LEU A 334 -2.74 -1.24 -15.49
C LEU A 334 -3.91 -2.16 -15.11
N GLY A 335 -3.99 -3.35 -15.73
CA GLY A 335 -4.98 -4.37 -15.41
C GLY A 335 -4.86 -4.88 -13.96
N ARG A 336 -3.63 -5.11 -13.50
CA ARG A 336 -3.32 -5.49 -12.12
C ARG A 336 -3.72 -4.40 -11.12
N LEU A 337 -3.36 -3.14 -11.38
CA LEU A 337 -3.69 -2.00 -10.54
C LEU A 337 -5.21 -1.82 -10.39
N LYS A 338 -5.97 -1.88 -11.50
CA LYS A 338 -7.45 -1.90 -11.45
C LYS A 338 -7.98 -3.08 -10.63
N GLY A 339 -7.36 -4.26 -10.73
CA GLY A 339 -7.70 -5.45 -9.95
C GLY A 339 -7.50 -5.25 -8.44
N GLU A 340 -6.35 -4.70 -8.03
CA GLU A 340 -6.07 -4.39 -6.62
C GLU A 340 -7.03 -3.34 -6.06
N VAL A 341 -7.28 -2.26 -6.79
CA VAL A 341 -8.25 -1.23 -6.37
C VAL A 341 -9.63 -1.85 -6.20
N LYS A 342 -10.07 -2.70 -7.13
CA LYS A 342 -11.35 -3.43 -7.02
C LYS A 342 -11.39 -4.38 -5.81
N LYS A 343 -10.26 -5.02 -5.44
CA LYS A 343 -10.15 -5.83 -4.22
C LYS A 343 -10.26 -4.95 -2.97
N ALA A 344 -9.47 -3.89 -2.88
CA ALA A 344 -9.43 -2.97 -1.76
C ALA A 344 -10.80 -2.29 -1.54
N VAL A 345 -11.44 -1.79 -2.60
CA VAL A 345 -12.80 -1.20 -2.54
C VAL A 345 -13.79 -2.18 -1.91
N LYS A 346 -13.83 -3.44 -2.38
CA LYS A 346 -14.71 -4.48 -1.81
C LYS A 346 -14.40 -4.75 -0.33
N ALA A 347 -13.12 -4.90 0.02
CA ALA A 347 -12.70 -5.18 1.38
C ALA A 347 -13.12 -4.04 2.33
N ILE A 348 -12.85 -2.78 1.96
CA ILE A 348 -13.22 -1.59 2.74
C ILE A 348 -14.75 -1.43 2.83
N GLN A 349 -15.50 -1.76 1.78
CA GLN A 349 -16.98 -1.78 1.83
C GLN A 349 -17.51 -2.81 2.81
N SER A 350 -16.96 -4.02 2.81
CA SER A 350 -17.33 -5.11 3.74
C SER A 350 -16.76 -4.97 5.14
N TYR A 351 -15.88 -4.00 5.39
CA TYR A 351 -15.17 -3.87 6.64
C TYR A 351 -16.13 -3.48 7.79
N THR A 352 -16.04 -4.19 8.91
CA THR A 352 -16.90 -4.02 10.09
C THR A 352 -16.12 -3.77 11.38
N GLY A 353 -14.79 -3.64 11.31
CA GLY A 353 -13.92 -3.44 12.47
C GLY A 353 -13.79 -1.99 12.95
N PRO A 354 -12.84 -1.72 13.87
CA PRO A 354 -12.54 -0.38 14.40
C PRO A 354 -12.29 0.65 13.29
N GLY A 355 -12.82 1.86 13.45
CA GLY A 355 -12.65 2.91 12.45
C GLY A 355 -13.46 2.74 11.16
N ARG A 356 -14.43 1.81 11.09
CA ARG A 356 -15.30 1.59 9.90
C ARG A 356 -15.81 2.86 9.23
N GLU A 357 -16.28 3.83 10.01
CA GLU A 357 -16.84 5.08 9.48
C GLU A 357 -15.76 5.99 8.88
N GLU A 358 -14.57 6.04 9.48
CA GLU A 358 -13.39 6.69 8.90
C GLU A 358 -12.99 6.00 7.58
N ALA A 359 -12.93 4.66 7.57
CA ALA A 359 -12.57 3.88 6.39
C ALA A 359 -13.56 4.08 5.22
N GLN A 360 -14.86 4.04 5.50
CA GLN A 360 -15.91 4.26 4.50
C GLN A 360 -15.94 5.72 4.03
N SER A 361 -15.72 6.70 4.91
CA SER A 361 -15.61 8.12 4.55
C SER A 361 -14.41 8.39 3.63
N VAL A 362 -13.24 7.83 3.96
CA VAL A 362 -12.04 7.91 3.09
C VAL A 362 -12.34 7.26 1.74
N LEU A 363 -12.93 6.06 1.71
CA LEU A 363 -13.28 5.38 0.47
C LEU A 363 -14.22 6.22 -0.41
N LEU A 364 -15.30 6.77 0.15
CA LEU A 364 -16.25 7.63 -0.57
C LEU A 364 -15.55 8.88 -1.14
N LYS A 365 -14.68 9.53 -0.36
CA LYS A 365 -13.90 10.70 -0.82
C LYS A 365 -12.90 10.37 -1.94
N GLN A 366 -12.35 9.16 -2.00
CA GLN A 366 -11.46 8.77 -3.10
C GLN A 366 -12.24 8.29 -4.33
N LEU A 367 -13.35 7.56 -4.12
CA LEU A 367 -14.23 7.13 -5.21
C LEU A 367 -14.93 8.31 -5.90
N SER A 368 -15.25 9.41 -5.20
CA SER A 368 -15.79 10.61 -5.84
C SER A 368 -14.79 11.30 -6.78
N LYS A 369 -13.48 11.17 -6.52
CA LYS A 369 -12.40 11.64 -7.41
C LYS A 369 -12.14 10.70 -8.58
N ILE A 370 -12.12 9.39 -8.33
CA ILE A 370 -11.93 8.37 -9.37
C ILE A 370 -13.12 8.34 -10.33
N LYS A 371 -14.34 8.47 -9.79
CA LYS A 371 -15.66 8.40 -10.44
C LYS A 371 -15.98 7.03 -11.05
N HIS A 372 -15.16 6.57 -11.99
CA HIS A 372 -15.26 5.25 -12.61
C HIS A 372 -13.90 4.56 -12.62
N LEU A 373 -13.85 3.24 -12.43
CA LEU A 373 -12.58 2.50 -12.41
C LEU A 373 -11.82 2.57 -13.75
N ASP A 374 -12.50 2.87 -14.86
CA ASP A 374 -11.83 3.09 -16.14
C ASP A 374 -11.10 4.42 -16.29
N ASN A 375 -11.34 5.36 -15.38
CA ASN A 375 -10.54 6.59 -15.28
C ASN A 375 -9.16 6.33 -14.64
N ILE A 376 -8.91 5.11 -14.14
CA ILE A 376 -7.54 4.60 -13.93
C ILE A 376 -7.04 4.18 -15.32
N SER A 377 -6.43 5.12 -16.04
CA SER A 377 -6.15 5.03 -17.49
C SER A 377 -4.65 4.99 -17.83
N ALA A 378 -3.78 5.02 -16.82
CA ALA A 378 -2.33 4.96 -16.96
C ALA A 378 -1.74 4.18 -15.77
N PRO A 379 -0.74 3.31 -15.99
CA PRO A 379 0.08 2.68 -14.94
C PRO A 379 1.24 3.59 -14.50
N ALA A 380 1.11 4.90 -14.70
CA ALA A 380 2.07 5.92 -14.29
C ALA A 380 1.46 6.77 -13.16
N GLU A 381 2.29 7.26 -12.25
CA GLU A 381 1.78 7.97 -11.08
C GLU A 381 1.43 9.43 -11.33
N GLY A 382 1.96 9.96 -12.43
CA GLY A 382 1.92 11.37 -12.70
C GLY A 382 3.06 11.88 -13.57
N PHE A 383 3.19 13.19 -13.55
CA PHE A 383 4.12 13.97 -14.34
C PHE A 383 4.64 15.13 -13.50
N VAL A 384 5.96 15.29 -13.43
CA VAL A 384 6.63 16.37 -12.71
C VAL A 384 7.19 17.37 -13.71
N PHE A 385 6.97 18.65 -13.48
CA PHE A 385 7.44 19.72 -14.36
C PHE A 385 7.91 20.94 -13.56
N GLU A 386 8.75 21.76 -14.17
CA GLU A 386 9.18 23.03 -13.61
C GLU A 386 8.37 24.19 -14.20
N PHE A 387 8.03 25.17 -13.38
CA PHE A 387 7.51 26.46 -13.83
C PHE A 387 8.08 27.57 -12.93
N GLU A 388 8.79 28.52 -13.54
CA GLU A 388 9.44 29.66 -12.86
C GLU A 388 10.37 29.25 -11.70
N GLY A 389 11.20 28.20 -11.89
CA GLY A 389 12.14 27.71 -10.87
C GLY A 389 11.50 26.84 -9.78
N GLN A 390 10.18 26.63 -9.81
CA GLN A 390 9.45 25.80 -8.86
C GLN A 390 8.97 24.50 -9.53
N MET A 391 9.19 23.37 -8.85
CA MET A 391 8.72 22.05 -9.28
C MET A 391 7.27 21.83 -8.86
N TYR A 392 6.46 21.30 -9.78
CA TYR A 392 5.06 20.94 -9.60
C TYR A 392 4.76 19.53 -10.11
N LYS A 393 3.63 18.96 -9.71
CA LYS A 393 3.16 17.65 -10.18
C LYS A 393 1.68 17.61 -10.58
N PHE A 394 1.39 16.83 -11.61
CA PHE A 394 0.07 16.24 -11.87
C PHE A 394 0.13 14.75 -11.50
N THR A 395 -0.90 14.22 -10.85
CA THR A 395 -0.98 12.78 -10.48
C THR A 395 -2.27 12.09 -10.92
N GLY A 396 -3.30 12.86 -11.29
CA GLY A 396 -4.62 12.35 -11.62
C GLY A 396 -5.10 11.29 -10.62
N ASN A 397 -5.61 10.17 -11.14
CA ASN A 397 -6.18 9.10 -10.32
C ASN A 397 -5.18 8.24 -9.55
N PHE A 398 -3.86 8.37 -9.76
CA PHE A 398 -2.89 7.67 -8.91
C PHE A 398 -3.01 8.09 -7.44
N ALA A 399 -3.19 9.38 -7.17
CA ALA A 399 -3.32 9.90 -5.80
C ALA A 399 -4.47 9.23 -5.01
N PRO A 400 -5.74 9.23 -5.47
CA PRO A 400 -6.82 8.53 -4.78
C PRO A 400 -6.66 7.00 -4.77
N VAL A 401 -6.06 6.41 -5.81
CA VAL A 401 -5.73 4.97 -5.83
C VAL A 401 -4.75 4.61 -4.70
N ASN A 402 -3.66 5.37 -4.54
CA ASN A 402 -2.69 5.20 -3.46
C ASN A 402 -3.33 5.38 -2.08
N GLN A 403 -4.25 6.34 -1.90
CA GLN A 403 -5.01 6.47 -0.65
C GLN A 403 -5.85 5.21 -0.32
N ILE A 404 -6.55 4.64 -1.31
CA ILE A 404 -7.36 3.42 -1.12
C ILE A 404 -6.47 2.22 -0.79
N LEU A 405 -5.40 2.00 -1.55
CA LEU A 405 -4.50 0.87 -1.37
C LEU A 405 -3.68 0.99 -0.07
N GLY A 406 -3.26 2.20 0.30
CA GLY A 406 -2.58 2.47 1.57
C GLY A 406 -3.47 2.20 2.78
N LEU A 407 -4.74 2.65 2.75
CA LEU A 407 -5.72 2.32 3.80
C LEU A 407 -5.96 0.81 3.89
N PHE A 408 -6.06 0.13 2.75
CA PHE A 408 -6.28 -1.32 2.70
C PHE A 408 -5.09 -2.11 3.27
N ARG A 409 -3.85 -1.81 2.83
CA ARG A 409 -2.62 -2.52 3.19
C ARG A 409 -2.07 -2.19 4.57
N TYR A 410 -2.18 -0.93 5.01
CA TYR A 410 -1.47 -0.42 6.20
C TYR A 410 -2.38 0.23 7.25
N GLY A 411 -3.64 0.53 6.90
CA GLY A 411 -4.55 1.28 7.78
C GLY A 411 -4.25 2.78 7.83
N ARG A 412 -4.98 3.49 8.69
CA ARG A 412 -4.81 4.92 8.98
C ARG A 412 -5.59 5.28 10.25
N GLY A 413 -4.99 6.06 11.14
CA GLY A 413 -5.71 6.65 12.28
C GLY A 413 -6.33 5.59 13.18
N SER A 414 -7.66 5.56 13.25
CA SER A 414 -8.40 4.55 14.02
C SER A 414 -8.63 3.23 13.26
N VAL A 415 -8.32 3.21 11.96
CA VAL A 415 -8.48 2.06 11.07
C VAL A 415 -7.19 1.23 11.04
N PRO A 416 -7.19 -0.04 11.53
CA PRO A 416 -6.05 -0.95 11.32
C PRO A 416 -5.94 -1.36 9.84
N ALA A 417 -4.85 -2.03 9.47
CA ALA A 417 -4.71 -2.63 8.14
C ALA A 417 -5.89 -3.59 7.87
N ILE A 418 -6.71 -3.27 6.87
CA ILE A 418 -7.91 -4.04 6.52
C ILE A 418 -7.52 -5.37 5.88
N SER A 419 -6.36 -5.45 5.25
CA SER A 419 -5.81 -6.69 4.72
C SER A 419 -5.33 -7.66 5.79
N ALA A 420 -5.26 -7.33 7.09
CA ALA A 420 -4.53 -8.11 8.11
C ALA A 420 -5.05 -9.54 8.44
N GLY A 421 -6.07 -10.05 7.73
CA GLY A 421 -6.46 -11.46 7.72
C GLY A 421 -5.98 -12.25 6.49
N GLU A 422 -5.44 -11.55 5.50
CA GLU A 422 -4.57 -12.06 4.45
C GLU A 422 -3.14 -11.61 4.82
N GLU A 423 -2.10 -12.35 4.42
CA GLU A 423 -0.74 -11.86 4.66
C GLU A 423 -0.57 -10.50 3.99
N ALA A 424 -0.13 -9.49 4.75
CA ALA A 424 0.29 -8.22 4.18
C ALA A 424 1.30 -8.53 3.07
N PRO A 425 1.25 -7.85 1.90
CA PRO A 425 2.15 -8.18 0.81
C PRO A 425 3.57 -8.09 1.35
N ALA A 426 4.22 -9.25 1.47
CA ALA A 426 5.61 -9.34 1.85
C ALA A 426 6.38 -8.42 0.91
N HIS A 427 7.46 -7.82 1.43
CA HIS A 427 8.38 -7.09 0.58
C HIS A 427 8.64 -7.92 -0.67
N ARG A 428 8.42 -7.32 -1.85
CA ARG A 428 8.86 -7.91 -3.09
C ARG A 428 10.37 -8.10 -2.96
N ASP A 429 10.80 -9.32 -2.65
CA ASP A 429 12.18 -9.73 -2.80
C ASP A 429 12.41 -10.03 -4.28
N ASP A 430 12.33 -8.98 -5.10
CA ASP A 430 12.75 -9.04 -6.49
C ASP A 430 14.28 -9.06 -6.53
N ALA A 431 14.80 -10.27 -6.34
CA ALA A 431 15.74 -10.76 -7.32
C ALA A 431 15.00 -10.81 -8.67
N ALA A 432 15.20 -9.78 -9.49
CA ALA A 432 14.84 -9.78 -10.91
C ALA A 432 15.79 -10.73 -11.69
N GLU A 433 15.63 -12.02 -11.41
CA GLU A 433 15.99 -13.18 -12.20
C GLU A 433 15.08 -14.29 -11.67
N ALA A 434 14.14 -14.75 -12.49
CA ALA A 434 13.17 -15.78 -12.08
C ALA A 434 13.81 -17.18 -12.05
N THR A 435 14.85 -17.34 -11.24
CA THR A 435 15.20 -18.63 -10.63
C THR A 435 14.46 -18.73 -9.31
N SER A 436 13.78 -19.86 -9.11
CA SER A 436 13.08 -20.21 -7.87
C SER A 436 13.99 -20.02 -6.65
N PRO A 437 13.45 -19.60 -5.49
CA PRO A 437 14.22 -19.02 -4.37
C PRO A 437 15.48 -19.83 -4.11
N ALA A 438 16.64 -19.28 -4.50
CA ALA A 438 17.84 -20.03 -4.91
C ALA A 438 18.00 -21.31 -4.11
N LEU A 439 17.44 -22.40 -4.67
CA LEU A 439 17.32 -23.64 -3.94
C LEU A 439 18.70 -24.23 -3.86
N ASP A 440 19.35 -24.04 -2.71
CA ASP A 440 20.63 -24.65 -2.44
C ASP A 440 20.40 -26.16 -2.29
N PHE A 441 20.41 -26.86 -3.42
CA PHE A 441 20.29 -28.31 -3.45
C PHE A 441 21.45 -28.96 -2.71
N SER A 442 22.60 -28.29 -2.56
CA SER A 442 23.82 -28.82 -1.92
C SER A 442 23.71 -28.99 -0.40
N GLN A 443 22.70 -28.39 0.24
CA GLN A 443 22.47 -28.51 1.69
C GLN A 443 21.88 -29.86 2.13
N TYR A 444 21.46 -30.70 1.19
CA TYR A 444 20.82 -32.00 1.43
C TYR A 444 21.73 -33.14 0.93
N ASP A 445 21.93 -34.20 1.72
CA ASP A 445 22.71 -35.35 1.26
C ASP A 445 21.95 -36.18 0.21
N SER A 446 20.61 -36.18 0.30
CA SER A 446 19.71 -36.86 -0.64
C SER A 446 18.51 -35.98 -1.04
N ILE A 447 18.23 -35.89 -2.34
CA ILE A 447 17.11 -35.10 -2.90
C ILE A 447 16.27 -35.93 -3.87
N ALA A 448 14.97 -35.67 -3.95
CA ALA A 448 14.10 -36.30 -4.95
C ALA A 448 13.49 -35.27 -5.91
N LEU A 449 13.62 -35.50 -7.22
CA LEU A 449 13.13 -34.59 -8.26
C LEU A 449 11.89 -35.19 -8.93
N ILE A 450 10.73 -34.54 -8.77
CA ILE A 450 9.43 -35.00 -9.29
C ILE A 450 8.88 -33.98 -10.31
N PRO A 451 9.14 -34.15 -11.61
CA PRO A 451 8.57 -33.30 -12.65
C PRO A 451 7.15 -33.72 -13.05
N GLY A 452 6.22 -32.76 -13.20
CA GLY A 452 4.88 -33.06 -13.67
C GLY A 452 3.97 -31.87 -13.96
N GLY A 453 2.72 -32.17 -14.33
CA GLY A 453 1.71 -31.15 -14.67
C GLY A 453 0.63 -30.95 -13.63
N PHE A 454 0.43 -31.92 -12.72
CA PHE A 454 -0.40 -31.89 -11.50
C PHE A 454 -1.71 -31.09 -11.54
N LYS A 455 -2.47 -31.12 -12.65
CA LYS A 455 -3.65 -30.26 -12.86
C LYS A 455 -4.95 -31.06 -13.04
N PRO A 456 -5.66 -31.39 -11.95
CA PRO A 456 -5.27 -31.27 -10.53
C PRO A 456 -4.35 -32.42 -10.05
N PRO A 457 -3.76 -32.35 -8.85
CA PRO A 457 -3.11 -33.50 -8.22
C PRO A 457 -4.16 -34.51 -7.73
N HIS A 458 -3.76 -35.76 -7.48
CA HIS A 458 -4.62 -36.87 -7.08
C HIS A 458 -3.85 -37.87 -6.22
N ARG A 459 -4.54 -38.83 -5.58
CA ARG A 459 -3.97 -39.87 -4.70
C ARG A 459 -2.63 -40.43 -5.18
N GLY A 460 -2.56 -40.94 -6.41
CA GLY A 460 -1.32 -41.50 -6.97
C GLY A 460 -0.14 -40.52 -7.14
N HIS A 461 -0.39 -39.20 -7.15
CA HIS A 461 0.68 -38.20 -7.11
C HIS A 461 1.21 -38.03 -5.67
N LEU A 462 0.32 -38.00 -4.67
CA LEU A 462 0.74 -37.96 -3.27
C LEU A 462 1.44 -39.26 -2.86
N ASP A 463 0.99 -40.42 -3.37
CA ASP A 463 1.65 -41.71 -3.15
C ASP A 463 3.11 -41.68 -3.68
N LEU A 464 3.35 -41.07 -4.85
CA LEU A 464 4.69 -40.86 -5.38
C LEU A 464 5.54 -39.93 -4.49
N VAL A 465 4.99 -38.78 -4.09
CA VAL A 465 5.67 -37.81 -3.21
C VAL A 465 5.99 -38.42 -1.85
N LYS A 466 5.09 -39.21 -1.26
CA LYS A 466 5.31 -39.92 0.00
C LYS A 466 6.43 -40.95 -0.09
N ASN A 467 6.51 -41.71 -1.17
CA ASN A 467 7.60 -42.66 -1.36
C ASN A 467 8.95 -41.94 -1.58
N ALA A 468 8.95 -40.80 -2.25
CA ALA A 468 10.13 -39.96 -2.40
C ALA A 468 10.60 -39.36 -1.06
N ALA A 469 9.69 -38.84 -0.23
CA ALA A 469 9.99 -38.27 1.09
C ALA A 469 10.49 -39.31 2.11
N ASN A 470 10.29 -40.60 1.87
CA ASN A 470 10.86 -41.68 2.68
C ASN A 470 12.30 -42.06 2.26
N LEU A 471 12.80 -41.54 1.14
CA LEU A 471 14.06 -41.93 0.51
C LEU A 471 15.02 -40.75 0.26
N ALA A 472 14.55 -39.51 0.44
CA ALA A 472 15.31 -38.28 0.28
C ALA A 472 15.01 -37.30 1.41
N ASP A 473 16.01 -36.51 1.80
CA ASP A 473 15.89 -35.48 2.85
C ASP A 473 14.95 -34.34 2.44
N MET A 474 14.87 -34.04 1.13
CA MET A 474 13.96 -33.05 0.56
C MET A 474 13.43 -33.47 -0.82
N VAL A 475 12.13 -33.25 -1.05
CA VAL A 475 11.45 -33.56 -2.32
C VAL A 475 11.11 -32.27 -3.07
N PHE A 476 11.54 -32.17 -4.32
CA PHE A 476 11.30 -31.02 -5.19
C PHE A 476 10.31 -31.37 -6.30
N VAL A 477 9.12 -30.76 -6.26
CA VAL A 477 8.03 -31.02 -7.20
C VAL A 477 7.93 -29.89 -8.24
N PHE A 478 8.44 -30.15 -9.45
CA PHE A 478 8.44 -29.19 -10.54
C PHE A 478 7.09 -29.22 -11.28
N THR A 479 6.36 -28.09 -11.28
CA THR A 479 5.02 -27.99 -11.85
C THR A 479 4.93 -26.93 -12.95
N GLY A 480 4.52 -27.34 -14.15
CA GLY A 480 4.49 -26.44 -15.32
C GLY A 480 3.39 -25.39 -15.22
N THR A 481 3.67 -24.12 -15.54
CA THR A 481 2.72 -22.99 -15.36
C THR A 481 1.42 -23.11 -16.17
N LYS A 482 1.46 -23.67 -17.39
CA LYS A 482 0.31 -23.73 -18.35
C LYS A 482 -0.97 -24.32 -17.71
N PRO A 483 -2.13 -23.63 -17.74
CA PRO A 483 -3.38 -24.14 -17.16
C PRO A 483 -3.98 -25.28 -17.98
N ARG A 484 -4.91 -26.05 -17.39
CA ARG A 484 -5.65 -27.14 -18.06
C ARG A 484 -7.16 -26.93 -17.99
N ALA A 485 -7.82 -26.99 -19.14
CA ALA A 485 -9.26 -26.78 -19.25
C ALA A 485 -10.09 -27.87 -18.52
N MET A 486 -11.23 -27.44 -17.98
CA MET A 486 -12.22 -28.23 -17.26
C MET A 486 -13.62 -27.62 -17.54
N GLY A 487 -14.12 -27.82 -18.77
CA GLY A 487 -15.31 -27.09 -19.25
C GLY A 487 -15.01 -25.59 -19.35
N ASP A 488 -15.91 -24.76 -18.82
CA ASP A 488 -15.77 -23.30 -18.80
C ASP A 488 -14.78 -22.80 -17.73
N LYS A 489 -14.27 -23.70 -16.86
CA LYS A 489 -13.27 -23.43 -15.83
C LYS A 489 -11.90 -23.98 -16.25
N GLN A 490 -10.84 -23.57 -15.57
CA GLN A 490 -9.48 -24.07 -15.80
C GLN A 490 -8.80 -24.38 -14.47
N VAL A 491 -8.02 -25.46 -14.44
CA VAL A 491 -7.09 -25.74 -13.34
C VAL A 491 -5.80 -24.96 -13.60
N THR A 492 -5.64 -23.87 -12.86
CA THR A 492 -4.46 -23.01 -12.93
C THR A 492 -3.30 -23.58 -12.09
N LEU A 493 -2.16 -22.89 -12.05
CA LEU A 493 -1.04 -23.27 -11.20
C LEU A 493 -1.41 -23.10 -9.71
N GLU A 494 -2.03 -21.98 -9.38
CA GLU A 494 -2.40 -21.56 -8.04
C GLU A 494 -3.40 -22.55 -7.43
N LEU A 495 -4.42 -22.96 -8.22
CA LEU A 495 -5.37 -23.99 -7.80
C LEU A 495 -4.72 -25.37 -7.61
N SER A 496 -3.69 -25.70 -8.42
CA SER A 496 -2.90 -26.92 -8.22
C SER A 496 -2.06 -26.87 -6.94
N GLN A 497 -1.48 -25.71 -6.60
CA GLN A 497 -0.71 -25.51 -5.37
C GLN A 497 -1.60 -25.53 -4.13
N GLN A 498 -2.78 -24.91 -4.17
CA GLN A 498 -3.76 -24.96 -3.06
C GLN A 498 -4.15 -26.40 -2.70
N ILE A 499 -4.51 -27.22 -3.70
CA ILE A 499 -4.89 -28.62 -3.47
C ILE A 499 -3.70 -29.45 -2.97
N TRP A 500 -2.49 -29.17 -3.47
CA TRP A 500 -1.27 -29.80 -2.97
C TRP A 500 -0.98 -29.45 -1.50
N GLY A 501 -1.17 -28.19 -1.09
CA GLY A 501 -1.01 -27.77 0.31
C GLY A 501 -1.87 -28.61 1.25
N LEU A 502 -3.16 -28.76 0.94
CA LEU A 502 -4.09 -29.63 1.68
C LEU A 502 -3.58 -31.07 1.75
N TYR A 503 -3.15 -31.64 0.63
CA TYR A 503 -2.65 -33.02 0.56
C TYR A 503 -1.35 -33.27 1.36
N LEU A 504 -0.45 -32.29 1.42
CA LEU A 504 0.80 -32.41 2.17
C LEU A 504 0.61 -32.20 3.68
N GLU A 505 -0.28 -31.27 4.05
CA GLU A 505 -0.68 -31.02 5.44
C GLU A 505 -1.38 -32.26 6.03
N ASP A 506 -2.40 -32.79 5.33
CA ASP A 506 -3.08 -34.05 5.72
C ASP A 506 -2.13 -35.25 5.81
N ALA A 507 -1.06 -35.22 5.00
CA ALA A 507 -0.04 -36.26 4.99
C ALA A 507 1.04 -36.11 6.07
N GLY A 508 1.15 -34.95 6.73
CA GLY A 508 2.22 -34.66 7.70
C GLY A 508 3.62 -34.59 7.08
N ILE A 509 3.74 -34.21 5.79
CA ILE A 509 5.02 -34.15 5.06
C ILE A 509 5.29 -32.79 4.40
N ALA A 510 4.57 -31.74 4.79
CA ALA A 510 4.72 -30.41 4.20
C ALA A 510 6.16 -29.87 4.31
N ASP A 511 6.83 -30.10 5.43
CA ASP A 511 8.19 -29.62 5.70
C ASP A 511 9.27 -30.32 4.85
N SER A 512 8.97 -31.47 4.24
CA SER A 512 9.90 -32.25 3.40
C SER A 512 9.64 -32.14 1.90
N VAL A 513 8.76 -31.23 1.46
CA VAL A 513 8.35 -31.10 0.06
C VAL A 513 8.26 -29.64 -0.39
N THR A 514 9.07 -29.26 -1.38
CA THR A 514 9.10 -27.93 -1.99
C THR A 514 8.47 -27.94 -3.38
N PHE A 515 7.54 -27.02 -3.66
CA PHE A 515 6.97 -26.83 -5.00
C PHE A 515 7.73 -25.78 -5.81
N ILE A 516 8.04 -26.13 -7.06
CA ILE A 516 8.78 -25.29 -7.98
C ILE A 516 7.93 -25.05 -9.23
N PRO A 517 7.28 -23.87 -9.35
CA PRO A 517 6.71 -23.42 -10.62
C PRO A 517 7.79 -23.32 -11.70
N VAL A 518 7.52 -23.86 -12.88
CA VAL A 518 8.48 -23.82 -14.00
C VAL A 518 7.85 -23.38 -15.30
N GLU A 519 8.50 -22.45 -15.98
CA GLU A 519 8.18 -22.09 -17.35
C GLU A 519 8.75 -23.13 -18.32
N GLY A 520 7.92 -23.61 -19.26
CA GLY A 520 8.33 -24.63 -20.24
C GLY A 520 8.02 -26.06 -19.80
N ASN A 521 9.03 -26.94 -19.81
CA ASN A 521 8.87 -28.38 -19.59
C ASN A 521 9.51 -28.80 -18.25
N PRO A 522 8.71 -29.23 -17.24
CA PRO A 522 9.24 -29.65 -15.94
C PRO A 522 10.29 -30.75 -15.99
N MET A 523 10.17 -31.68 -16.94
CA MET A 523 11.20 -32.71 -17.16
C MET A 523 12.56 -32.11 -17.49
N LYS A 524 12.60 -31.05 -18.30
CA LYS A 524 13.85 -30.39 -18.70
C LYS A 524 14.50 -29.72 -17.48
N VAL A 525 13.71 -29.04 -16.65
CA VAL A 525 14.23 -28.38 -15.44
C VAL A 525 14.77 -29.40 -14.44
N ALA A 526 14.08 -30.53 -14.22
CA ALA A 526 14.60 -31.60 -13.37
C ALA A 526 15.95 -32.17 -13.87
N TYR A 527 16.15 -32.29 -15.19
CA TYR A 527 17.45 -32.65 -15.75
C TYR A 527 18.51 -31.55 -15.58
N GLN A 528 18.15 -30.28 -15.72
CA GLN A 528 19.09 -29.16 -15.51
C GLN A 528 19.55 -29.05 -14.05
N VAL A 529 18.64 -29.29 -13.09
CA VAL A 529 18.99 -29.38 -11.66
C VAL A 529 19.98 -30.51 -11.42
N LEU A 530 19.71 -31.72 -11.96
CA LEU A 530 20.66 -32.84 -11.90
C LEU A 530 22.03 -32.48 -12.51
N GLU A 531 22.06 -31.86 -13.68
CA GLU A 531 23.29 -31.62 -14.45
C GLU A 531 24.15 -30.45 -13.93
N HIS A 532 23.56 -29.47 -13.24
CA HIS A 532 24.24 -28.21 -12.91
C HIS A 532 24.20 -27.79 -11.43
N GLU A 533 23.20 -28.27 -10.67
CA GLU A 533 22.95 -27.81 -9.30
C GLU A 533 23.28 -28.86 -8.22
N THR A 534 23.66 -30.09 -8.63
CA THR A 534 24.04 -31.17 -7.71
C THR A 534 25.55 -31.24 -7.49
N VAL A 535 25.97 -31.68 -6.30
CA VAL A 535 27.37 -31.70 -5.87
C VAL A 535 27.89 -33.12 -5.58
N PRO A 536 29.20 -33.39 -5.76
CA PRO A 536 29.77 -34.72 -5.52
C PRO A 536 29.49 -35.24 -4.10
N GLY A 537 28.99 -36.47 -4.01
CA GLY A 537 28.57 -37.11 -2.76
C GLY A 537 27.05 -37.23 -2.61
N GLN A 538 26.26 -36.45 -3.36
CA GLN A 538 24.79 -36.48 -3.25
C GLN A 538 24.15 -37.70 -3.92
N THR A 539 22.98 -38.07 -3.38
CA THR A 539 22.06 -39.05 -4.00
C THR A 539 20.80 -38.35 -4.53
N VAL A 540 20.49 -38.56 -5.82
CA VAL A 540 19.40 -37.86 -6.52
C VAL A 540 18.37 -38.88 -7.00
N ALA A 541 17.21 -38.91 -6.35
CA ALA A 541 16.09 -39.76 -6.73
C ALA A 541 15.27 -39.11 -7.87
N MET A 542 15.43 -39.60 -9.09
CA MET A 542 14.61 -39.16 -10.23
C MET A 542 13.28 -39.91 -10.22
N ALA A 543 12.22 -39.24 -9.76
CA ALA A 543 11.02 -39.90 -9.27
C ALA A 543 9.80 -39.70 -10.20
N ALA A 544 9.17 -40.82 -10.57
CA ALA A 544 8.03 -40.82 -11.49
C ALA A 544 7.06 -42.00 -11.29
N SER A 545 5.85 -41.85 -11.85
CA SER A 545 4.88 -42.96 -11.92
C SER A 545 5.29 -43.98 -12.99
N SER A 546 4.81 -45.22 -12.87
CA SER A 546 5.05 -46.29 -13.86
C SER A 546 4.62 -45.94 -15.29
N LYS A 547 3.70 -44.98 -15.50
CA LYS A 547 3.33 -44.45 -16.83
C LYS A 547 4.48 -43.70 -17.51
N ASP A 548 5.37 -43.09 -16.73
CA ASP A 548 6.48 -42.25 -17.20
C ASP A 548 7.86 -42.87 -16.90
N ALA A 549 7.91 -44.07 -16.31
CA ALA A 549 9.14 -44.81 -16.00
C ALA A 549 10.06 -45.01 -17.20
N GLY A 550 9.51 -45.20 -18.41
CA GLY A 550 10.30 -45.32 -19.65
C GLY A 550 11.07 -44.05 -20.04
N ARG A 551 10.86 -42.92 -19.34
CA ARG A 551 11.62 -41.68 -19.48
C ARG A 551 12.86 -41.64 -18.59
N PHE A 552 13.01 -42.61 -17.68
CA PHE A 552 14.11 -42.71 -16.72
C PHE A 552 14.93 -43.98 -17.01
N THR A 553 15.84 -43.87 -17.96
CA THR A 553 16.72 -44.96 -18.39
C THR A 553 17.95 -45.08 -17.48
N SER A 554 18.58 -46.25 -17.46
CA SER A 554 19.87 -46.46 -16.77
C SER A 554 20.99 -45.53 -17.27
N GLU A 555 20.84 -44.99 -18.49
CA GLU A 555 21.77 -44.04 -19.11
C GLU A 555 21.76 -42.64 -18.46
N ILE A 556 20.82 -42.32 -17.55
CA ILE A 556 20.78 -40.97 -16.92
C ILE A 556 22.02 -40.71 -16.09
N GLN A 557 22.48 -41.71 -15.33
CA GLN A 557 23.71 -41.64 -14.55
C GLN A 557 24.91 -41.27 -15.42
N ASP A 558 25.08 -41.94 -16.56
CA ASP A 558 26.25 -41.77 -17.44
C ASP A 558 26.18 -40.50 -18.32
N LYS A 559 24.99 -39.88 -18.43
CA LYS A 559 24.72 -38.82 -19.42
C LYS A 559 24.45 -37.44 -18.81
N TYR A 560 23.89 -37.38 -17.61
CA TYR A 560 23.44 -36.13 -16.98
C TYR A 560 23.96 -35.91 -15.56
N ALA A 561 24.47 -36.93 -14.87
CA ALA A 561 24.98 -36.77 -13.52
C ALA A 561 26.45 -36.30 -13.52
N PRO A 562 26.81 -35.26 -12.73
CA PRO A 562 28.20 -34.89 -12.49
C PRO A 562 29.03 -36.02 -11.84
N GLU A 563 30.36 -35.98 -12.01
CA GLU A 563 31.26 -36.97 -11.41
C GLU A 563 31.14 -36.97 -9.87
N GLY A 564 30.74 -38.11 -9.31
CA GLY A 564 30.53 -38.29 -7.86
C GLY A 564 29.08 -38.11 -7.39
N VAL A 565 28.13 -37.80 -8.27
CA VAL A 565 26.68 -37.80 -7.96
C VAL A 565 26.08 -39.17 -8.27
N THR A 566 25.25 -39.71 -7.37
CA THR A 566 24.55 -41.00 -7.56
C THR A 566 23.09 -40.75 -7.93
N VAL A 567 22.60 -41.37 -9.00
CA VAL A 567 21.21 -41.22 -9.47
C VAL A 567 20.41 -42.50 -9.26
N GLU A 568 19.31 -42.40 -8.52
CA GLU A 568 18.39 -43.52 -8.30
C GLU A 568 17.04 -43.29 -9.02
N PRO A 569 16.66 -44.12 -10.01
CA PRO A 569 15.35 -44.00 -10.65
C PRO A 569 14.24 -44.55 -9.74
N LEU A 570 13.48 -43.66 -9.11
CA LEU A 570 12.35 -44.03 -8.25
C LEU A 570 11.06 -44.16 -9.06
N VAL A 571 10.70 -45.40 -9.42
CA VAL A 571 9.47 -45.72 -10.14
C VAL A 571 8.40 -46.26 -9.20
N VAL A 572 7.34 -45.48 -8.96
CA VAL A 572 6.19 -45.91 -8.17
C VAL A 572 5.10 -46.46 -9.08
N GLY A 573 4.58 -47.64 -8.76
CA GLY A 573 3.48 -48.27 -9.50
C GLY A 573 2.22 -47.39 -9.51
N ALA A 574 1.57 -47.26 -10.66
CA ALA A 574 0.40 -46.40 -10.79
C ALA A 574 -0.75 -46.85 -9.89
N THR A 575 -1.18 -45.97 -8.99
CA THR A 575 -2.36 -46.18 -8.13
C THR A 575 -3.60 -46.39 -8.98
N LYS A 576 -4.35 -47.45 -8.67
CA LYS A 576 -5.56 -47.86 -9.41
C LYS A 576 -6.83 -47.38 -8.72
N HIS A 577 -7.87 -47.23 -9.52
CA HIS A 577 -9.24 -47.02 -9.08
C HIS A 577 -9.78 -48.31 -8.44
N SER A 578 -10.47 -48.18 -7.30
CA SER A 578 -10.92 -49.33 -6.50
C SER A 578 -11.95 -50.22 -7.22
N VAL A 579 -12.79 -49.64 -8.08
CA VAL A 579 -13.88 -50.34 -8.77
C VAL A 579 -13.51 -50.77 -10.20
N SER A 580 -12.91 -49.88 -11.00
CA SER A 580 -12.62 -50.17 -12.42
C SER A 580 -11.26 -50.85 -12.64
N GLY A 581 -10.34 -50.79 -11.67
CA GLY A 581 -8.98 -51.31 -11.79
C GLY A 581 -8.07 -50.52 -12.75
N GLU A 582 -8.57 -49.42 -13.32
CA GLU A 582 -7.81 -48.52 -14.19
C GLU A 582 -6.89 -47.59 -13.39
N GLU A 583 -5.81 -47.13 -14.02
CA GLU A 583 -4.81 -46.28 -13.38
C GLU A 583 -5.28 -44.82 -13.31
N LEU A 584 -5.23 -44.21 -12.11
CA LEU A 584 -5.70 -42.84 -11.88
C LEU A 584 -5.06 -41.83 -12.86
N SER A 585 -5.85 -40.82 -13.21
CA SER A 585 -5.53 -39.83 -14.23
C SER A 585 -6.17 -38.48 -13.89
N ALA A 586 -5.36 -37.42 -13.87
CA ALA A 586 -5.87 -36.06 -13.69
C ALA A 586 -6.92 -35.67 -14.74
N THR A 587 -6.94 -36.31 -15.92
CA THR A 587 -7.98 -36.06 -16.93
C THR A 587 -9.35 -36.58 -16.51
N PHE A 588 -9.45 -37.83 -16.03
CA PHE A 588 -10.71 -38.35 -15.51
C PHE A 588 -11.20 -37.58 -14.28
N MET A 589 -10.28 -37.15 -13.40
CA MET A 589 -10.64 -36.27 -12.27
C MET A 589 -11.29 -34.95 -12.70
N ARG A 590 -10.86 -34.35 -13.82
CA ARG A 590 -11.52 -33.15 -14.41
C ARG A 590 -12.87 -33.49 -15.05
N GLU A 591 -13.04 -34.69 -15.58
CA GLU A 591 -14.31 -35.16 -16.15
C GLU A 591 -15.35 -35.47 -15.06
N PHE A 592 -14.95 -35.98 -13.90
CA PHE A 592 -15.85 -36.19 -12.76
C PHE A 592 -16.40 -34.88 -12.18
N ILE A 593 -15.55 -33.85 -12.04
CA ILE A 593 -16.01 -32.49 -11.72
C ILE A 593 -17.04 -31.99 -12.76
N LYS A 594 -16.73 -32.12 -14.05
CA LYS A 594 -17.61 -31.67 -15.14
C LYS A 594 -18.97 -32.40 -15.16
N SER A 595 -18.98 -33.69 -14.84
CA SER A 595 -20.17 -34.55 -14.84
C SER A 595 -20.95 -34.53 -13.51
N GLY A 596 -20.47 -33.82 -12.49
CA GLY A 596 -21.12 -33.75 -11.18
C GLY A 596 -20.96 -35.03 -10.35
N ASN A 597 -20.09 -35.96 -10.74
CA ASN A 597 -19.92 -37.24 -10.07
C ASN A 597 -18.92 -37.16 -8.90
N PHE A 598 -19.41 -36.69 -7.75
CA PHE A 598 -18.62 -36.53 -6.53
C PHE A 598 -18.10 -37.87 -5.97
N GLU A 599 -18.85 -38.96 -6.13
CA GLU A 599 -18.46 -40.27 -5.57
C GLU A 599 -17.28 -40.89 -6.31
N GLU A 600 -17.26 -40.87 -7.65
CA GLU A 600 -16.08 -41.27 -8.44
C GLU A 600 -14.91 -40.30 -8.21
N PHE A 601 -15.17 -39.02 -7.96
CA PHE A 601 -14.12 -38.04 -7.65
C PHE A 601 -13.43 -38.31 -6.31
N LYS A 602 -14.15 -38.75 -5.26
CA LYS A 602 -13.58 -39.09 -3.95
C LYS A 602 -12.49 -40.16 -4.04
N GLU A 603 -12.61 -41.11 -4.96
CA GLU A 603 -11.58 -42.15 -5.18
C GLU A 603 -10.24 -41.59 -5.69
N TYR A 604 -10.23 -40.37 -6.24
CA TYR A 604 -9.04 -39.66 -6.68
C TYR A 604 -8.42 -38.79 -5.58
N ILE A 605 -9.15 -38.57 -4.47
CA ILE A 605 -8.63 -37.87 -3.29
C ILE A 605 -7.76 -38.84 -2.47
N PRO A 606 -6.60 -38.40 -1.94
CA PRO A 606 -5.79 -39.21 -1.03
C PRO A 606 -6.59 -39.68 0.19
N LEU A 607 -6.25 -40.85 0.73
CA LEU A 607 -6.94 -41.40 1.91
C LEU A 607 -6.86 -40.48 3.14
N ALA A 608 -5.75 -39.73 3.28
CA ALA A 608 -5.56 -38.76 4.35
C ALA A 608 -6.43 -37.50 4.21
N SER A 609 -6.91 -37.20 2.98
CA SER A 609 -7.65 -35.98 2.64
C SER A 609 -9.14 -36.22 2.37
N GLN A 610 -9.67 -37.40 2.71
CA GLN A 610 -11.06 -37.77 2.42
C GLN A 610 -12.06 -36.84 3.12
N ASP A 611 -11.76 -36.38 4.33
CA ASP A 611 -12.62 -35.45 5.08
C ASP A 611 -12.69 -34.06 4.39
N ARG A 612 -11.66 -33.67 3.62
CA ARG A 612 -11.63 -32.45 2.81
C ARG A 612 -12.11 -32.66 1.37
N ALA A 613 -12.60 -33.84 0.99
CA ALA A 613 -12.97 -34.11 -0.41
C ALA A 613 -14.04 -33.14 -0.95
N ALA A 614 -15.01 -32.72 -0.12
CA ALA A 614 -16.04 -31.75 -0.50
C ALA A 614 -15.50 -30.32 -0.66
N GLU A 615 -14.50 -29.93 0.13
CA GLU A 615 -13.78 -28.66 0.01
C GLU A 615 -13.01 -28.62 -1.32
N ILE A 616 -12.25 -29.67 -1.62
CA ILE A 616 -11.44 -29.79 -2.84
C ILE A 616 -12.33 -29.86 -4.10
N TRP A 617 -13.49 -30.51 -4.00
CA TRP A 617 -14.54 -30.46 -5.03
C TRP A 617 -15.03 -29.03 -5.27
N GLY A 618 -15.28 -28.26 -4.21
CA GLY A 618 -15.66 -26.86 -4.27
C GLY A 618 -14.58 -25.95 -4.88
N LEU A 619 -13.30 -26.15 -4.50
CA LEU A 619 -12.14 -25.44 -5.05
C LEU A 619 -12.00 -25.68 -6.57
N LEU A 620 -12.21 -26.92 -7.02
CA LEU A 620 -12.27 -27.27 -8.45
C LEU A 620 -13.56 -26.81 -9.14
N GLY A 621 -14.49 -26.19 -8.40
CA GLY A 621 -15.70 -25.59 -8.93
C GLY A 621 -16.83 -26.57 -9.19
N GLY A 622 -16.83 -27.74 -8.55
CA GLY A 622 -17.96 -28.66 -8.52
C GLY A 622 -19.08 -28.15 -7.61
N HIS A 623 -20.33 -28.42 -7.98
CA HIS A 623 -21.50 -28.07 -7.18
C HIS A 623 -22.00 -29.32 -6.44
N TYR A 624 -22.11 -29.27 -5.11
CA TYR A 624 -22.57 -30.39 -4.28
C TYR A 624 -23.98 -30.14 -3.77
N SER A 625 -24.96 -30.84 -4.34
CA SER A 625 -26.35 -30.80 -3.87
C SER A 625 -26.54 -31.74 -2.68
N ALA A 626 -26.15 -31.28 -1.49
CA ALA A 626 -26.56 -31.92 -0.25
C ALA A 626 -28.09 -31.78 -0.10
N VAL A 627 -28.83 -32.86 -0.34
CA VAL A 627 -30.30 -32.85 -0.28
C VAL A 627 -30.76 -32.61 1.17
N ASN A 628 -31.27 -31.41 1.45
CA ASN A 628 -32.01 -31.11 2.67
C ASN A 628 -33.29 -30.32 2.29
N PRO A 629 -34.47 -30.95 2.31
CA PRO A 629 -35.63 -30.50 1.53
C PRO A 629 -36.49 -29.46 2.27
N ILE A 630 -36.03 -28.20 2.33
CA ILE A 630 -36.85 -27.05 2.80
C ILE A 630 -36.75 -25.82 1.84
N SER A 631 -35.77 -25.76 0.93
CA SER A 631 -35.45 -24.53 0.18
C SER A 631 -36.32 -24.23 -1.05
N GLU A 632 -36.98 -25.23 -1.66
CA GLU A 632 -37.73 -25.02 -2.92
C GLU A 632 -39.07 -24.28 -2.73
N THR A 633 -39.62 -24.25 -1.50
CA THR A 633 -40.88 -23.53 -1.22
C THR A 633 -40.67 -22.02 -1.02
N ILE A 634 -39.45 -21.60 -0.66
CA ILE A 634 -39.16 -20.18 -0.33
C ILE A 634 -38.89 -19.36 -1.59
N ILE A 635 -38.22 -19.93 -2.59
CA ILE A 635 -37.85 -19.21 -3.83
C ILE A 635 -39.10 -18.84 -4.64
N ASN A 636 -40.04 -19.77 -4.80
CA ASN A 636 -41.30 -19.51 -5.50
C ASN A 636 -42.20 -18.46 -4.79
N LEU A 637 -42.07 -18.33 -3.46
CA LEU A 637 -42.82 -17.33 -2.67
C LEU A 637 -42.26 -15.91 -2.84
N VAL A 638 -40.98 -15.76 -3.21
CA VAL A 638 -40.36 -14.45 -3.44
C VAL A 638 -40.76 -13.88 -4.80
N GLU A 639 -40.86 -14.72 -5.83
CA GLU A 639 -41.30 -14.29 -7.17
C GLU A 639 -42.79 -13.90 -7.18
N GLU A 640 -43.66 -14.66 -6.51
CA GLU A 640 -45.10 -14.37 -6.44
C GLU A 640 -45.39 -13.05 -5.66
N VAL A 641 -44.60 -12.74 -4.62
CA VAL A 641 -44.70 -11.48 -3.86
C VAL A 641 -44.20 -10.27 -4.65
N MET A 642 -43.20 -10.41 -5.54
CA MET A 642 -42.72 -9.28 -6.35
C MET A 642 -43.71 -8.85 -7.43
N ASP A 643 -44.50 -9.77 -7.99
CA ASP A 643 -45.53 -9.45 -8.99
C ASP A 643 -46.77 -8.78 -8.36
N GLU A 644 -47.18 -9.16 -7.14
CA GLU A 644 -48.27 -8.45 -6.42
C GLU A 644 -47.88 -7.01 -6.03
N MET A 645 -46.59 -6.74 -5.78
CA MET A 645 -46.12 -5.41 -5.41
C MET A 645 -46.20 -4.36 -6.54
N TYR A 646 -46.37 -4.77 -7.80
CA TYR A 646 -46.49 -3.85 -8.94
C TYR A 646 -47.91 -3.32 -9.21
N THR A 647 -48.95 -3.87 -8.57
CA THR A 647 -50.36 -3.53 -8.90
C THR A 647 -51.10 -2.71 -7.83
N THR A 648 -50.56 -2.55 -6.61
CA THR A 648 -51.34 -1.93 -5.50
C THR A 648 -50.67 -0.68 -4.91
N GLY A 649 -50.73 0.42 -5.65
CA GLY A 649 -50.42 1.75 -5.10
C GLY A 649 -51.48 2.23 -4.08
N MET A 650 -51.04 3.06 -3.12
CA MET A 650 -51.80 3.70 -2.03
C MET A 650 -52.30 2.80 -0.86
N ARG A 651 -51.56 2.81 0.27
CA ARG A 651 -52.05 3.29 1.59
C ARG A 651 -51.02 3.20 2.74
N SER A 652 -50.95 4.28 3.53
CA SER A 652 -50.72 4.32 5.00
C SER A 652 -49.37 3.90 5.66
N TYR A 653 -48.47 4.89 5.84
CA TYR A 653 -47.86 5.33 7.12
C TYR A 653 -47.55 4.39 8.33
N LYS A 654 -46.27 4.47 8.76
CA LYS A 654 -45.70 4.59 10.14
C LYS A 654 -45.79 3.44 11.18
N HIS A 655 -44.63 2.99 11.68
CA HIS A 655 -44.24 3.22 13.10
C HIS A 655 -42.73 3.07 13.42
N ASN A 656 -42.31 3.77 14.49
CA ASN A 656 -41.12 3.62 15.36
C ASN A 656 -39.70 3.93 14.84
N GLY A 657 -39.18 5.08 15.30
CA GLY A 657 -37.74 5.35 15.44
C GLY A 657 -37.24 5.13 16.88
N ILE A 658 -35.92 5.15 17.06
CA ILE A 658 -35.23 4.92 18.34
C ILE A 658 -34.68 6.26 18.88
N ASP A 659 -34.87 6.55 20.17
CA ASP A 659 -34.42 7.78 20.84
C ASP A 659 -32.96 7.68 21.35
N MET A 660 -32.20 8.77 21.24
CA MET A 660 -30.79 8.88 21.63
C MET A 660 -30.63 9.38 23.06
N ARG A 661 -30.40 8.48 24.04
CA ARG A 661 -30.02 8.87 25.42
C ARG A 661 -29.03 7.93 26.15
N THR A 662 -27.83 7.74 25.60
CA THR A 662 -26.70 7.16 26.36
C THR A 662 -25.33 7.71 25.92
N ALA A 663 -25.05 8.98 26.23
CA ALA A 663 -23.71 9.58 26.04
C ALA A 663 -23.09 10.19 27.32
N ASP A 664 -23.82 10.22 28.44
CA ASP A 664 -23.38 10.91 29.68
C ASP A 664 -23.07 9.96 30.86
N ASN A 665 -23.32 8.65 30.69
CA ASN A 665 -23.03 7.63 31.71
C ASN A 665 -21.68 6.92 31.53
N ARG A 666 -20.96 7.08 30.41
CA ARG A 666 -19.60 6.51 30.26
C ARG A 666 -18.53 7.33 31.00
N LYS A 667 -18.65 8.66 31.03
CA LYS A 667 -17.67 9.56 31.65
C LYS A 667 -17.60 9.51 33.19
N LYS A 668 -18.46 8.74 33.85
CA LYS A 668 -18.39 8.51 35.31
C LYS A 668 -17.61 7.25 35.69
N ASN A 669 -17.43 6.29 34.78
CA ASN A 669 -16.85 4.98 35.12
C ASN A 669 -15.34 4.88 34.88
N GLU A 670 -14.74 5.80 34.11
CA GLU A 670 -13.30 5.75 33.78
C GLU A 670 -12.42 6.55 34.77
N ALA A 671 -12.97 7.50 35.50
CA ALA A 671 -12.25 8.19 36.59
C ALA A 671 -12.24 7.37 37.91
N GLY A 672 -13.23 6.49 38.12
CA GLY A 672 -13.34 5.66 39.32
C GLY A 672 -12.49 4.38 39.29
N ALA A 673 -11.92 4.02 38.14
CA ALA A 673 -11.13 2.80 37.97
C ALA A 673 -9.62 2.96 38.30
N LEU A 674 -9.16 4.19 38.58
CA LEU A 674 -7.73 4.52 38.74
C LEU A 674 -7.29 4.86 40.17
N CYS A 675 -8.22 5.09 41.10
CA CYS A 675 -7.93 4.99 42.53
C CYS A 675 -8.63 3.74 43.07
N GLY A 676 -7.83 2.77 43.53
CA GLY A 676 -8.31 1.65 44.33
C GLY A 676 -8.69 2.10 45.74
N GLN A 677 -8.62 1.18 46.72
CA GLN A 677 -8.96 1.44 48.12
C GLN A 677 -7.89 2.27 48.88
N ASP A 678 -7.47 3.40 48.31
CA ASP A 678 -6.56 4.36 48.94
C ASP A 678 -7.37 5.50 49.62
N PRO A 679 -7.35 5.63 50.96
CA PRO A 679 -8.11 6.66 51.66
C PRO A 679 -7.65 8.11 51.41
N ASP A 680 -6.43 8.32 50.92
CA ASP A 680 -5.82 9.64 50.76
C ASP A 680 -5.82 10.16 49.30
N CYS A 681 -6.48 9.46 48.37
CA CYS A 681 -6.65 9.91 46.98
C CYS A 681 -7.66 11.07 46.85
N ASP A 682 -7.19 12.32 46.66
CA ASP A 682 -8.03 13.48 46.30
C ASP A 682 -8.42 13.45 44.80
N PRO A 683 -9.72 13.30 44.47
CA PRO A 683 -10.18 13.29 43.07
C PRO A 683 -10.02 14.63 42.33
N GLU A 684 -9.86 15.77 43.02
CA GLU A 684 -9.54 17.04 42.37
C GLU A 684 -8.07 17.17 41.98
N GLU A 685 -7.15 16.55 42.71
CA GLU A 685 -5.71 16.64 42.40
C GLU A 685 -5.35 15.77 41.19
N MET A 686 -5.91 14.55 41.11
CA MET A 686 -5.76 13.69 39.92
C MET A 686 -6.33 14.34 38.64
N ARG A 687 -7.42 15.11 38.74
CA ARG A 687 -7.96 15.92 37.62
C ARG A 687 -7.02 17.04 37.15
N ARG A 688 -6.03 17.46 37.95
CA ARG A 688 -5.04 18.48 37.58
C ARG A 688 -3.76 17.87 36.99
N LEU A 689 -3.52 16.58 37.19
CA LEU A 689 -2.36 15.85 36.64
C LEU A 689 -2.62 15.27 35.24
N VAL A 690 -3.88 15.02 34.88
CA VAL A 690 -4.27 14.71 33.50
C VAL A 690 -4.16 15.98 32.65
N LYS A 691 -3.01 16.16 31.99
CA LYS A 691 -2.86 17.17 30.94
C LYS A 691 -3.71 16.75 29.73
N PRO A 692 -4.42 17.68 29.07
CA PRO A 692 -5.02 17.39 27.77
C PRO A 692 -3.92 17.09 26.76
N ASP A 693 -4.15 16.08 25.93
CA ASP A 693 -3.25 15.68 24.86
C ASP A 693 -3.23 16.77 23.76
N GLU A 694 -2.19 17.59 23.74
CA GLU A 694 -1.96 18.58 22.68
C GLU A 694 -1.09 17.98 21.58
N ASN A 695 -1.65 17.02 20.83
CA ASN A 695 -1.13 16.56 19.54
C ASN A 695 -2.20 15.74 18.81
N LEU A 696 -2.86 16.31 17.79
CA LEU A 696 -3.54 15.62 16.70
C LEU A 696 -3.91 16.63 15.59
N GLU A 697 -4.05 16.15 14.36
CA GLU A 697 -4.39 16.90 13.13
C GLU A 697 -3.30 17.78 12.47
N GLU A 698 -2.14 17.18 12.16
CA GLU A 698 -1.37 17.58 10.95
C GLU A 698 -0.65 16.35 10.35
N ILE A 699 -1.39 15.43 9.68
CA ILE A 699 -0.81 14.32 8.91
C ILE A 699 -1.39 14.32 7.48
N SER A 700 -0.66 14.98 6.58
CA SER A 700 -0.80 14.71 5.14
C SER A 700 -0.27 13.30 4.84
N SER A 701 -0.87 12.63 3.86
CA SER A 701 -0.60 11.23 3.58
C SER A 701 0.83 10.99 3.07
N VAL A 702 1.63 10.31 3.89
CA VAL A 702 2.81 9.56 3.48
C VAL A 702 2.58 8.11 3.91
N GLY A 703 2.72 7.16 2.98
CA GLY A 703 2.80 5.75 3.35
C GLY A 703 4.18 5.48 3.95
N GLY A 704 4.24 4.94 5.17
CA GLY A 704 5.50 4.54 5.81
C GLY A 704 6.39 5.71 6.29
N GLY A 705 6.03 6.33 7.42
CA GLY A 705 6.90 7.31 8.07
C GLY A 705 6.33 7.84 9.39
N ALA A 706 6.74 7.27 10.52
CA ALA A 706 6.28 7.71 11.85
C ALA A 706 6.91 9.05 12.28
N VAL A 707 6.12 9.88 12.95
CA VAL A 707 6.47 11.25 13.38
C VAL A 707 7.07 11.25 14.80
N GLU A 708 8.03 12.15 15.07
CA GLU A 708 8.71 12.27 16.36
C GLU A 708 7.87 12.98 17.45
N VAL A 709 8.08 12.56 18.70
CA VAL A 709 8.01 13.45 19.88
C VAL A 709 9.21 13.16 20.76
N GLY A 710 10.19 14.08 20.80
CA GLY A 710 11.39 13.93 21.60
C GLY A 710 11.25 14.51 23.01
N THR A 711 11.39 13.67 24.05
CA THR A 711 11.68 14.10 25.43
C THR A 711 12.75 13.22 26.08
N TYR A 712 13.86 13.84 26.50
CA TYR A 712 14.93 13.18 27.24
C TYR A 712 14.67 13.25 28.75
N ALA A 713 14.50 12.10 29.41
CA ALA A 713 14.63 11.93 30.85
C ALA A 713 15.19 10.54 31.17
N ALA A 714 16.15 10.45 32.10
CA ALA A 714 16.88 9.22 32.42
C ALA A 714 16.14 8.37 33.49
N PRO A 715 16.34 7.03 33.53
CA PRO A 715 15.60 6.14 34.43
C PRO A 715 16.28 5.93 35.78
N ALA A 716 15.47 5.65 36.83
CA ALA A 716 15.94 5.21 38.14
C ALA A 716 15.07 4.06 38.72
N SER A 717 15.71 2.89 38.83
CA SER A 717 15.46 1.70 39.69
C SER A 717 14.17 1.50 40.54
N ILE A 718 13.56 0.33 40.29
CA ILE A 718 12.79 -0.64 41.12
C ILE A 718 13.34 -0.74 42.59
N PRO A 719 12.55 -0.96 43.69
CA PRO A 719 11.86 -2.25 43.96
C PRO A 719 10.64 -2.39 44.93
N GLY A 720 9.68 -3.24 44.52
CA GLY A 720 9.35 -4.51 45.21
C GLY A 720 8.22 -4.58 46.28
N GLY A 721 7.45 -5.69 46.30
CA GLY A 721 6.76 -6.15 47.54
C GLY A 721 5.40 -6.86 47.45
N ARG A 722 5.42 -8.20 47.29
CA ARG A 722 4.37 -9.19 47.69
C ARG A 722 3.39 -8.76 48.81
N ARG A 723 2.09 -9.14 48.73
CA ARG A 723 1.53 -10.45 49.17
C ARG A 723 0.00 -10.56 49.07
N ASP A 724 -0.47 -11.80 49.15
CA ASP A 724 -1.84 -12.31 49.06
C ASP A 724 -2.67 -12.08 50.33
N ALA A 725 -4.00 -12.02 50.19
CA ALA A 725 -4.97 -12.41 51.22
C ALA A 725 -6.35 -12.72 50.59
N GLU A 726 -6.82 -13.96 50.77
CA GLU A 726 -8.19 -14.39 50.47
C GLU A 726 -9.16 -13.90 51.56
N CYS A 727 -10.42 -13.71 51.20
CA CYS A 727 -11.54 -13.83 52.15
C CYS A 727 -12.63 -14.68 51.51
N ASP A 728 -13.25 -15.50 52.35
CA ASP A 728 -13.78 -16.82 51.99
C ASP A 728 -15.33 -16.86 51.93
N GLU A 729 -15.85 -17.92 51.32
CA GLU A 729 -17.27 -18.18 51.13
C GLU A 729 -18.00 -18.45 52.46
N ASN A 730 -18.50 -17.41 53.17
CA ASN A 730 -19.57 -17.53 54.18
C ASN A 730 -20.04 -16.16 54.75
N ASP A 731 -20.67 -15.28 53.94
CA ASP A 731 -21.46 -14.16 54.48
C ASP A 731 -22.84 -14.01 53.79
N PRO A 732 -23.95 -14.40 54.46
CA PRO A 732 -25.31 -14.35 53.92
C PRO A 732 -26.09 -13.11 54.41
N ALA A 733 -25.70 -11.91 53.96
CA ALA A 733 -26.48 -10.67 54.06
C ALA A 733 -25.98 -9.67 52.97
N CYS A 734 -26.78 -8.91 52.23
CA CYS A 734 -28.16 -8.45 52.44
C CYS A 734 -29.00 -8.52 51.14
N GLU A 735 -30.26 -8.90 51.27
CA GLU A 735 -31.27 -9.01 50.20
C GLU A 735 -32.17 -7.76 50.06
N GLU A 736 -32.82 -7.66 48.87
CA GLU A 736 -34.12 -6.99 48.58
C GLU A 736 -34.24 -5.44 48.77
N ASP A 737 -35.22 -4.72 48.17
CA ASP A 737 -36.47 -5.12 47.50
C ASP A 737 -36.83 -4.26 46.25
N LYS A 738 -37.87 -4.67 45.53
CA LYS A 738 -38.41 -4.19 44.24
C LYS A 738 -39.53 -3.14 44.43
N ARG A 739 -39.93 -2.45 43.33
CA ARG A 739 -41.32 -2.45 42.73
C ARG A 739 -41.84 -1.10 42.15
N THR A 740 -42.22 -1.14 40.85
CA THR A 740 -43.44 -0.52 40.21
C THR A 740 -43.63 1.02 40.22
N ARG A 741 -44.21 1.74 39.24
CA ARG A 741 -45.30 1.46 38.26
C ARG A 741 -45.45 2.64 37.24
N SER A 742 -46.16 2.38 36.13
CA SER A 742 -46.56 3.24 34.97
C SER A 742 -47.54 4.42 35.22
N THR A 743 -47.63 5.41 34.31
CA THR A 743 -48.82 5.74 33.43
C THR A 743 -48.58 6.94 32.45
N ASP A 744 -49.45 7.08 31.43
CA ASP A 744 -49.29 7.83 30.16
C ASP A 744 -49.81 9.31 30.06
N GLY A 745 -49.49 9.97 28.93
CA GLY A 745 -50.13 11.20 28.35
C GLY A 745 -49.17 11.99 27.41
N LEU A 746 -49.36 12.20 26.08
CA LEU A 746 -50.43 12.85 25.28
C LEU A 746 -50.53 14.39 25.49
N ILE A 747 -50.51 15.33 24.51
CA ILE A 747 -50.45 15.39 23.01
C ILE A 747 -49.89 16.78 22.58
N GLY A 748 -49.25 16.94 21.39
CA GLY A 748 -49.01 18.28 20.78
C GLY A 748 -48.31 18.31 19.40
N ASN A 749 -48.77 19.14 18.45
CA ASN A 749 -48.30 19.22 17.04
C ASN A 749 -47.49 20.50 16.71
N GLY A 750 -46.54 20.44 15.74
CA GLY A 750 -45.91 21.61 15.10
C GLY A 750 -44.79 21.24 14.09
N PRO A 751 -44.48 22.01 13.01
CA PRO A 751 -43.89 21.44 11.79
C PRO A 751 -42.51 21.94 11.29
N SER A 752 -41.85 21.06 10.51
CA SER A 752 -41.00 21.28 9.31
C SER A 752 -39.69 22.11 9.35
N THR A 753 -38.56 21.49 8.94
CA THR A 753 -37.50 22.10 8.08
C THR A 753 -36.49 21.09 7.48
N VAL A 754 -36.16 21.26 6.18
CA VAL A 754 -34.82 21.18 5.53
C VAL A 754 -34.05 19.84 5.33
N GLU A 755 -34.33 18.71 5.98
CA GLU A 755 -33.42 17.52 5.89
C GLU A 755 -33.41 16.71 4.56
N ASN A 756 -34.34 16.94 3.62
CA ASN A 756 -34.54 16.04 2.46
C ASN A 756 -33.63 16.24 1.23
N LEU A 757 -32.42 16.81 1.36
CA LEU A 757 -31.51 16.95 0.21
C LEU A 757 -30.48 15.82 0.08
N GLU A 758 -29.97 15.29 1.20
CA GLU A 758 -28.87 14.31 1.19
C GLU A 758 -29.37 12.89 0.85
N GLU A 759 -30.53 12.46 1.37
CA GLU A 759 -31.16 11.17 1.02
C GLU A 759 -31.48 11.04 -0.48
N ASN A 760 -31.79 12.15 -1.17
CA ASN A 760 -32.11 12.13 -2.60
C ASN A 760 -30.86 11.92 -3.48
N ILE A 761 -29.68 12.36 -3.02
CA ILE A 761 -28.40 12.08 -3.71
C ILE A 761 -28.01 10.62 -3.48
N LEU A 762 -28.16 10.12 -2.25
CA LEU A 762 -27.84 8.73 -1.89
C LEU A 762 -28.66 7.72 -2.73
N ASN A 763 -29.96 7.95 -2.87
CA ASN A 763 -30.85 7.09 -3.67
C ASN A 763 -30.62 7.18 -5.18
N TYR A 764 -30.05 8.29 -5.69
CA TYR A 764 -29.69 8.40 -7.12
C TYR A 764 -28.41 7.62 -7.44
N ILE A 765 -27.41 7.67 -6.56
CA ILE A 765 -26.13 6.95 -6.73
C ILE A 765 -26.33 5.43 -6.62
N ILE A 766 -27.16 4.96 -5.69
CA ILE A 766 -27.46 3.52 -5.51
C ILE A 766 -28.15 2.89 -6.74
N ARG A 767 -28.81 3.70 -7.60
CA ARG A 767 -29.51 3.21 -8.81
C ARG A 767 -28.66 3.09 -10.08
N MET A 768 -27.36 3.39 -10.02
CA MET A 768 -26.44 3.31 -11.17
C MET A 768 -25.21 2.41 -10.93
N GLY A 769 -25.33 1.41 -10.04
CA GLY A 769 -24.32 0.37 -9.78
C GLY A 769 -24.71 -0.98 -10.37
#